data_AF-A0A6G1SK64-F1
#
_entry.id   AF-A0A6G1SK64-F1
#
_cell.length_a   1.000
_cell.length_b   1.000
_cell.length_c   1.000
_cell.angle_alpha   90.00
_cell.angle_beta   90.00
_cell.angle_gamma   90.00
#
_symmetry.space_group_name_H-M   'P 1'
#
loop_
_entity.id
_entity.type
_entity.pdbx_description
1 polymer ?
#
loop_
_entity_poly.entity_id
_entity_poly.type
_entity_poly.pdbx_seq_one_letter_code
_entity_poly.pdbx_strand_id
1 'polypeptide(L)'
;MDWRDYLTKMALKLGPALLILISFVALLVGVILHGISISEIQYRSPPANHFKKDVIIGDKLDNNLIWFLQVTDLHISNRGNFDRQTDFIEFSRTYMDIVKPDVVLVTGDITDGRKPNTTFGTGPQLDEWLAYYDAITKTNAINKTKWIDIRGNHDNFNVYRPQDPNNLYRKYSIMGKNHSRNFCEFLEKGTGSDAKRYTFIGVDEVQTPGLKIPFNFIGIVKDEDLTELKRFKELAKDQNSEYTIWLAHYPTSSIASPNEGLRNIIDGPYLCGHYHTIGNWVTQMHATQQPGYAEVELGDWKYNRRLRLASVDHQLFNFVDVGFKEFPIALMTNPKKSQFLMPKYEPVGRIKQSTHIRVLAFSNAHSISKVTISIDGDPAQALEHSSGPLWVLKWDPNKYPTGLHSAKIYVEDSDGKHRIYDQEFSLDFSKKEFSLGARILLRAYFRTSVMSIFYFTVSVCALPLLILRLVSYKSHEHDTGLKRHYKGTFLYKLHLLSNIKQLSVPLIIIPIWVAVGPLFIGYLVDEALGACFVWGVLTDGTFIYTGITFNVASLFLLFVHVPEVILLTYQVSSSYKSLSLANKPSSILSVRMILHIAVTMIQLWMGSLLYSAYGGISFLTSFTYLWCIFIYAFCWYRCTKLSKSDFASFERTENSSEQQPLTSQRARDDKSSASDQSTC
;
A
#
# COMPACT_ATOMS: atom_id res chain seq x y z
N MET A 1 26.56 -33.91 -33.31
CA MET A 1 25.92 -33.65 -32.00
C MET A 1 24.54 -33.09 -32.32
N ASP A 2 23.48 -33.80 -31.96
CA ASP A 2 22.11 -33.50 -32.41
C ASP A 2 21.58 -32.22 -31.75
N TRP A 3 21.15 -31.26 -32.57
CA TRP A 3 20.63 -29.96 -32.12
C TRP A 3 19.44 -30.11 -31.16
N ARG A 4 18.66 -31.19 -31.31
CA ARG A 4 17.57 -31.54 -30.41
C ARG A 4 18.06 -31.86 -29.01
N ASP A 5 19.12 -32.65 -28.89
CA ASP A 5 19.73 -32.99 -27.60
C ASP A 5 20.36 -31.77 -26.91
N TYR A 6 20.91 -30.83 -27.68
CA TYR A 6 21.39 -29.53 -27.18
C TYR A 6 20.24 -28.68 -26.61
N LEU A 7 19.14 -28.54 -27.35
CA LEU A 7 17.95 -27.81 -26.88
C LEU A 7 17.31 -28.45 -25.65
N THR A 8 17.18 -29.78 -25.62
CA THR A 8 16.58 -30.50 -24.48
C THR A 8 17.43 -30.33 -23.22
N LYS A 9 18.76 -30.40 -23.34
CA LYS A 9 19.69 -30.12 -22.24
C LYS A 9 19.65 -28.66 -21.81
N MET A 10 19.55 -27.72 -22.73
CA MET A 10 19.43 -26.28 -22.41
C MET A 10 18.09 -25.95 -21.74
N ALA A 11 16.99 -26.55 -22.21
CA ALA A 11 15.65 -26.41 -21.63
C ALA A 11 15.55 -27.04 -20.24
N LEU A 12 16.16 -28.19 -19.97
CA LEU A 12 16.24 -28.77 -18.61
C LEU A 12 17.09 -27.93 -17.65
N LYS A 13 18.00 -27.09 -18.15
CA LYS A 13 19.00 -26.34 -17.35
C LYS A 13 18.63 -24.87 -17.11
N LEU A 14 18.07 -24.19 -18.11
CA LEU A 14 17.52 -22.83 -17.99
C LEU A 14 16.02 -22.82 -17.71
N GLY A 15 15.32 -23.93 -18.01
CA GLY A 15 13.88 -24.06 -17.83
C GLY A 15 13.41 -23.70 -16.43
N PRO A 16 14.02 -24.19 -15.33
CA PRO A 16 13.59 -23.82 -13.98
C PRO A 16 13.76 -22.32 -13.67
N ALA A 17 14.89 -21.71 -14.05
CA ALA A 17 15.14 -20.28 -13.85
C ALA A 17 14.20 -19.41 -14.71
N LEU A 18 13.97 -19.83 -15.96
CA LEU A 18 13.02 -19.20 -16.87
C LEU A 18 11.58 -19.40 -16.40
N LEU A 19 11.22 -20.55 -15.84
CA LEU A 19 9.91 -20.83 -15.23
C LEU A 19 9.68 -19.96 -14.00
N ILE A 20 10.67 -19.77 -13.13
CA ILE A 20 10.58 -18.86 -11.98
C ILE A 20 10.37 -17.43 -12.47
N LEU A 21 11.13 -16.99 -13.47
CA LEU A 21 11.00 -15.67 -14.06
C LEU A 21 9.62 -15.49 -14.74
N ILE A 22 9.19 -16.45 -15.55
CA ILE A 22 7.87 -16.44 -16.22
C ILE A 22 6.75 -16.47 -15.19
N SER A 23 6.85 -17.30 -14.15
CA SER A 23 5.83 -17.36 -13.09
C SER A 23 5.75 -16.05 -12.32
N PHE A 24 6.90 -15.40 -12.06
CA PHE A 24 6.92 -14.09 -11.44
C PHE A 24 6.35 -13.01 -12.35
N VAL A 25 6.73 -12.99 -13.62
CA VAL A 25 6.16 -12.06 -14.60
C VAL A 25 4.65 -12.29 -14.73
N ALA A 26 4.20 -13.55 -14.80
CA ALA A 26 2.78 -13.90 -14.85
C ALA A 26 2.03 -13.48 -13.58
N LEU A 27 2.66 -13.59 -12.41
CA LEU A 27 2.06 -13.19 -11.14
C LEU A 27 2.06 -11.66 -10.97
N LEU A 28 3.12 -10.98 -11.38
CA LEU A 28 3.20 -9.52 -11.44
C LEU A 28 2.16 -8.97 -12.43
N VAL A 29 2.06 -9.57 -13.60
CA VAL A 29 1.00 -9.31 -14.59
C VAL A 29 -0.35 -9.64 -13.97
N GLY A 30 -0.50 -10.71 -13.19
CA GLY A 30 -1.74 -11.03 -12.48
C GLY A 30 -2.14 -9.98 -11.44
N VAL A 31 -1.20 -9.44 -10.67
CA VAL A 31 -1.43 -8.34 -9.72
C VAL A 31 -1.78 -7.04 -10.46
N ILE A 32 -1.04 -6.73 -11.52
CA ILE A 32 -1.28 -5.57 -12.38
C ILE A 32 -2.65 -5.70 -13.06
N LEU A 33 -2.95 -6.85 -13.64
CA LEU A 33 -4.25 -7.16 -14.23
C LEU A 33 -5.34 -7.17 -13.17
N HIS A 34 -5.14 -7.62 -11.95
CA HIS A 34 -6.17 -7.52 -10.91
C HIS A 34 -6.43 -6.06 -10.50
N GLY A 35 -5.38 -5.23 -10.41
CA GLY A 35 -5.51 -3.79 -10.15
C GLY A 35 -6.10 -2.99 -11.32
N ILE A 36 -5.91 -3.46 -12.56
CA ILE A 36 -6.35 -2.80 -13.81
C ILE A 36 -7.68 -3.36 -14.32
N SER A 37 -7.94 -4.65 -14.15
CA SER A 37 -9.11 -5.38 -14.66
C SER A 37 -10.28 -5.15 -13.73
N ILE A 38 -10.82 -3.96 -13.84
CA ILE A 38 -12.26 -3.83 -13.80
C ILE A 38 -12.62 -3.50 -15.24
N SER A 39 -13.19 -4.47 -15.96
CA SER A 39 -13.97 -4.12 -17.13
C SER A 39 -15.18 -3.36 -16.59
N GLU A 40 -15.11 -2.02 -16.58
CA GLU A 40 -16.22 -1.18 -16.12
C GLU A 40 -17.52 -1.45 -16.88
N ILE A 41 -17.43 -2.17 -18.00
CA ILE A 41 -18.54 -2.77 -18.76
C ILE A 41 -19.48 -3.59 -17.85
N GLN A 42 -19.01 -4.26 -16.79
CA GLN A 42 -19.86 -4.99 -15.84
C GLN A 42 -20.68 -4.08 -14.89
N TYR A 43 -20.41 -2.78 -14.84
CA TYR A 43 -21.10 -1.80 -13.97
C TYR A 43 -22.18 -0.99 -14.68
N ARG A 44 -22.50 -1.39 -15.93
CA ARG A 44 -23.81 -1.13 -16.55
C ARG A 44 -24.92 -1.97 -15.88
N SER A 45 -24.83 -2.17 -14.56
CA SER A 45 -25.97 -2.64 -13.80
C SER A 45 -27.10 -1.61 -13.99
N PRO A 46 -28.35 -2.04 -14.20
CA PRO A 46 -29.45 -1.11 -14.32
C PRO A 46 -29.47 -0.22 -13.05
N PRO A 47 -29.75 1.10 -13.20
CA PRO A 47 -29.84 2.01 -12.07
C PRO A 47 -30.78 1.42 -11.01
N ALA A 48 -30.45 1.61 -9.74
CA ALA A 48 -31.26 1.06 -8.65
C ALA A 48 -32.73 1.49 -8.78
N ASN A 49 -33.61 0.52 -9.05
CA ASN A 49 -35.05 0.74 -9.26
C ASN A 49 -35.81 1.05 -7.95
N HIS A 50 -35.11 1.11 -6.82
CA HIS A 50 -35.70 1.26 -5.48
C HIS A 50 -35.92 2.72 -5.06
N PHE A 51 -35.42 3.70 -5.81
CA PHE A 51 -35.52 5.11 -5.43
C PHE A 51 -36.86 5.74 -5.86
N LYS A 52 -37.38 6.66 -5.03
CA LYS A 52 -38.58 7.45 -5.35
C LYS A 52 -38.37 8.24 -6.64
N LYS A 53 -39.27 8.03 -7.61
CA LYS A 53 -39.22 8.64 -8.95
C LYS A 53 -39.66 10.11 -8.97
N ASP A 54 -40.41 10.56 -7.97
CA ASP A 54 -41.04 11.88 -7.96
C ASP A 54 -40.15 12.98 -7.34
N VAL A 55 -38.92 12.65 -6.94
CA VAL A 55 -37.97 13.61 -6.34
C VAL A 55 -37.22 14.34 -7.45
N ILE A 56 -37.51 15.63 -7.62
CA ILE A 56 -36.91 16.49 -8.64
C ILE A 56 -35.92 17.45 -7.98
N ILE A 57 -34.69 17.51 -8.51
CA ILE A 57 -33.69 18.50 -8.09
C ILE A 57 -34.07 19.87 -8.67
N GLY A 58 -34.47 20.77 -7.78
CA GLY A 58 -34.94 22.13 -8.10
C GLY A 58 -34.03 23.25 -7.57
N ASP A 59 -34.62 24.44 -7.42
CA ASP A 59 -33.98 25.68 -7.00
C ASP A 59 -33.89 25.85 -5.47
N LYS A 60 -34.69 25.11 -4.69
CA LYS A 60 -34.81 25.32 -3.24
C LYS A 60 -33.69 24.68 -2.43
N LEU A 61 -33.29 25.37 -1.37
CA LEU A 61 -32.56 24.78 -0.24
C LEU A 61 -33.57 24.03 0.65
N ASP A 62 -33.43 22.72 0.76
CA ASP A 62 -34.33 21.85 1.54
C ASP A 62 -33.55 20.81 2.36
N ASN A 63 -34.27 19.96 3.10
CA ASN A 63 -33.67 18.95 3.95
C ASN A 63 -33.06 17.76 3.19
N ASN A 64 -33.18 17.69 1.85
CA ASN A 64 -32.52 16.68 1.03
C ASN A 64 -31.04 17.01 0.77
N LEU A 65 -30.58 18.18 1.21
CA LEU A 65 -29.20 18.65 1.12
C LEU A 65 -28.55 18.72 2.51
N ILE A 66 -27.47 17.98 2.69
CA ILE A 66 -26.50 18.17 3.79
C ILE A 66 -25.12 18.47 3.21
N TRP A 67 -24.30 19.22 3.95
CA TRP A 67 -22.89 19.39 3.64
C TRP A 67 -22.01 19.23 4.88
N PHE A 68 -20.83 18.69 4.67
CA PHE A 68 -19.92 18.32 5.75
C PHE A 68 -18.48 18.51 5.33
N LEU A 69 -17.60 18.61 6.33
CA LEU A 69 -16.16 18.70 6.13
C LEU A 69 -15.50 17.37 6.52
N GLN A 70 -14.44 17.00 5.82
CA GLN A 70 -13.54 15.92 6.23
C GLN A 70 -12.10 16.45 6.30
N VAL A 71 -11.39 16.05 7.35
CA VAL A 71 -9.94 16.17 7.51
C VAL A 71 -9.37 14.83 7.94
N THR A 72 -8.10 14.56 7.62
CA THR A 72 -7.45 13.29 7.92
C THR A 72 -5.97 13.50 8.17
N ASP A 73 -5.34 12.54 8.86
CA ASP A 73 -3.88 12.51 9.03
C ASP A 73 -3.39 13.85 9.59
N LEU A 74 -4.00 14.26 10.70
CA LEU A 74 -3.68 15.50 11.40
C LEU A 74 -2.23 15.50 11.89
N HIS A 75 -1.80 14.35 12.42
CA HIS A 75 -0.52 14.17 13.08
C HIS A 75 -0.21 15.37 13.99
N ILE A 76 -1.15 15.72 14.88
CA ILE A 76 -0.94 16.80 15.85
C ILE A 76 0.31 16.44 16.64
N SER A 77 1.23 17.39 16.70
CA SER A 77 2.43 17.24 17.50
C SER A 77 2.86 18.57 18.07
N ASN A 78 3.11 18.58 19.37
CA ASN A 78 3.61 19.75 20.10
C ASN A 78 5.15 19.84 19.99
N ARG A 79 5.73 19.24 18.94
CA ARG A 79 7.17 19.06 18.77
C ARG A 79 7.56 19.41 17.34
N GLY A 80 8.42 20.41 17.19
CA GLY A 80 9.01 20.83 15.92
C GLY A 80 8.08 21.53 14.93
N ASN A 81 6.78 21.21 14.90
CA ASN A 81 5.83 21.72 13.90
C ASN A 81 4.49 22.12 14.54
N PHE A 82 4.50 23.20 15.33
CA PHE A 82 3.30 23.73 16.01
C PHE A 82 2.23 24.24 15.04
N ASP A 83 2.61 24.59 13.82
CA ASP A 83 1.69 25.10 12.79
C ASP A 83 0.56 24.12 12.51
N ARG A 84 0.82 22.80 12.56
CA ARG A 84 -0.21 21.75 12.38
C ARG A 84 -1.36 21.92 13.38
N GLN A 85 -1.02 22.18 14.65
CA GLN A 85 -1.99 22.36 15.72
C GLN A 85 -2.65 23.75 15.62
N THR A 86 -1.87 24.81 15.40
CA THR A 86 -2.39 26.18 15.29
C THR A 86 -3.40 26.31 14.15
N ASP A 87 -3.06 25.77 12.97
CA ASP A 87 -3.96 25.75 11.83
C ASP A 87 -5.22 24.93 12.14
N PHE A 88 -5.10 23.83 12.90
CA PHE A 88 -6.24 22.98 13.23
C PHE A 88 -7.19 23.64 14.24
N ILE A 89 -6.66 24.44 15.17
CA ILE A 89 -7.44 25.31 16.05
C ILE A 89 -8.20 26.34 15.23
N GLU A 90 -7.53 26.96 14.25
CA GLU A 90 -8.17 27.92 13.36
C GLU A 90 -9.25 27.26 12.48
N PHE A 91 -8.99 26.06 11.93
CA PHE A 91 -10.01 25.25 11.25
C PHE A 91 -11.23 25.01 12.14
N SER A 92 -11.00 24.50 13.36
CA SER A 92 -12.04 24.15 14.33
C SER A 92 -12.84 25.37 14.81
N ARG A 93 -12.35 26.59 14.62
CA ARG A 93 -13.07 27.83 14.92
C ARG A 93 -13.73 28.41 13.66
N THR A 94 -12.90 28.79 12.70
CA THR A 94 -13.25 29.64 11.56
C THR A 94 -14.12 28.90 10.54
N TYR A 95 -13.83 27.63 10.25
CA TYR A 95 -14.63 26.88 9.27
C TYR A 95 -16.01 26.52 9.81
N MET A 96 -16.16 26.39 11.14
CA MET A 96 -17.47 26.14 11.75
C MET A 96 -18.42 27.34 11.58
N ASP A 97 -17.87 28.55 11.56
CA ASP A 97 -18.64 29.79 11.39
C ASP A 97 -18.89 30.14 9.92
N ILE A 98 -17.91 29.87 9.04
CA ILE A 98 -18.01 30.15 7.61
C ILE A 98 -18.86 29.10 6.89
N VAL A 99 -18.49 27.82 7.04
CA VAL A 99 -19.11 26.72 6.29
C VAL A 99 -20.39 26.25 6.97
N LYS A 100 -20.46 26.36 8.31
CA LYS A 100 -21.58 25.84 9.13
C LYS A 100 -21.96 24.42 8.71
N PRO A 101 -21.00 23.47 8.70
CA PRO A 101 -21.25 22.13 8.21
C PRO A 101 -22.19 21.39 9.15
N ASP A 102 -23.02 20.51 8.60
CA ASP A 102 -23.87 19.62 9.39
C ASP A 102 -23.03 18.62 10.20
N VAL A 103 -21.90 18.20 9.62
CA VAL A 103 -20.96 17.23 10.22
C VAL A 103 -19.51 17.62 9.93
N VAL A 104 -18.61 17.29 10.84
CA VAL A 104 -17.16 17.24 10.59
C VAL A 104 -16.67 15.82 10.83
N LEU A 105 -15.97 15.26 9.84
CA LEU A 105 -15.32 13.97 9.89
C LEU A 105 -13.81 14.13 10.13
N VAL A 106 -13.26 13.40 11.10
CA VAL A 106 -11.82 13.26 11.31
C VAL A 106 -11.44 11.80 11.14
N THR A 107 -10.82 11.45 10.01
CA THR A 107 -10.59 10.05 9.59
C THR A 107 -9.24 9.47 10.00
N GLY A 108 -8.84 9.69 11.25
CA GLY A 108 -7.68 9.04 11.86
C GLY A 108 -6.35 9.76 11.72
N ASP A 109 -5.34 9.13 12.32
CA ASP A 109 -4.01 9.68 12.56
C ASP A 109 -4.07 11.09 13.15
N ILE A 110 -4.83 11.19 14.24
CA ILE A 110 -5.05 12.42 14.99
C ILE A 110 -3.73 12.90 15.62
N THR A 111 -2.98 11.96 16.20
CA THR A 111 -1.69 12.20 16.87
C THR A 111 -0.51 11.75 16.00
N ASP A 112 0.68 12.35 16.20
CA ASP A 112 1.90 11.87 15.53
C ASP A 112 2.43 10.60 16.22
N GLY A 113 2.23 10.47 17.54
CA GLY A 113 2.49 9.22 18.25
C GLY A 113 3.99 8.87 18.38
N ARG A 114 4.88 9.80 18.00
CA ARG A 114 6.34 9.64 18.02
C ARG A 114 6.92 9.95 19.40
N LYS A 115 7.74 9.06 19.94
CA LYS A 115 8.47 9.31 21.19
C LYS A 115 9.59 10.34 20.93
N PRO A 116 9.75 11.38 21.77
CA PRO A 116 10.77 12.39 21.57
C PRO A 116 12.17 11.79 21.68
N ASN A 117 13.14 12.37 20.97
CA ASN A 117 14.55 11.95 20.97
C ASN A 117 14.78 10.49 20.54
N THR A 118 13.87 9.91 19.75
CA THR A 118 14.03 8.58 19.16
C THR A 118 13.82 8.63 17.65
N THR A 119 14.47 7.75 16.89
CA THR A 119 14.28 7.68 15.44
C THR A 119 13.00 6.93 15.08
N PHE A 120 12.73 5.81 15.75
CA PHE A 120 11.58 4.93 15.49
C PHE A 120 10.73 4.59 16.73
N GLY A 121 10.96 5.24 17.87
CA GLY A 121 10.14 5.01 19.06
C GLY A 121 8.73 5.59 18.86
N THR A 122 7.70 4.80 19.14
CA THR A 122 6.30 5.24 19.12
C THR A 122 5.53 4.78 20.35
N GLY A 123 4.47 5.49 20.67
CA GLY A 123 3.58 5.22 21.80
C GLY A 123 2.59 6.35 22.05
N PRO A 124 1.70 6.20 23.04
CA PRO A 124 0.67 7.19 23.35
C PRO A 124 1.30 8.53 23.76
N GLN A 125 0.83 9.63 23.18
CA GLN A 125 1.29 10.98 23.48
C GLN A 125 0.14 11.80 24.09
N LEU A 126 0.11 11.90 25.42
CA LEU A 126 -0.96 12.61 26.14
C LEU A 126 -1.07 14.08 25.76
N ASP A 127 0.08 14.74 25.57
CA ASP A 127 0.17 16.14 25.14
C ASP A 127 -0.47 16.40 23.77
N GLU A 128 -0.33 15.47 22.83
CA GLU A 128 -0.94 15.55 21.49
C GLU A 128 -2.47 15.33 21.55
N TRP A 129 -2.93 14.38 22.37
CA TRP A 129 -4.36 14.15 22.59
C TRP A 129 -5.06 15.31 23.31
N LEU A 130 -4.41 15.89 24.32
CA LEU A 130 -4.91 17.10 24.99
C LEU A 130 -4.98 18.27 24.02
N ALA A 131 -3.98 18.44 23.15
CA ALA A 131 -4.00 19.46 22.11
C ALA A 131 -5.18 19.30 21.14
N TYR A 132 -5.47 18.07 20.69
CA TYR A 132 -6.65 17.77 19.86
C TYR A 132 -7.95 18.10 20.58
N TYR A 133 -8.11 17.58 21.81
CA TYR A 133 -9.32 17.79 22.62
C TYR A 133 -9.57 19.27 22.89
N ASP A 134 -8.52 20.02 23.24
CA ASP A 134 -8.58 21.46 23.47
C ASP A 134 -8.94 22.22 22.19
N ALA A 135 -8.40 21.82 21.03
CA ALA A 135 -8.68 22.48 19.76
C ALA A 135 -10.17 22.42 19.39
N ILE A 136 -10.89 21.36 19.78
CA ILE A 136 -12.31 21.19 19.46
C ILE A 136 -13.20 21.80 20.55
N THR A 137 -12.83 21.61 21.82
CA THR A 137 -13.66 22.08 22.94
C THR A 137 -13.54 23.58 23.18
N LYS A 138 -12.32 24.14 23.16
CA LYS A 138 -12.09 25.58 23.41
C LYS A 138 -12.56 26.46 22.25
N THR A 139 -12.69 25.93 21.04
CA THR A 139 -13.29 26.65 19.90
C THR A 139 -14.80 26.49 19.82
N ASN A 140 -15.39 25.71 20.73
CA ASN A 140 -16.81 25.39 20.77
C ASN A 140 -17.30 24.61 19.51
N ALA A 141 -16.42 23.88 18.82
CA ALA A 141 -16.77 23.18 17.58
C ALA A 141 -17.88 22.13 17.79
N ILE A 142 -17.80 21.33 18.86
CA ILE A 142 -18.78 20.27 19.17
C ILE A 142 -20.22 20.77 19.38
N ASN A 143 -20.41 22.05 19.70
CA ASN A 143 -21.73 22.64 19.87
C ASN A 143 -22.24 23.32 18.59
N LYS A 144 -21.37 23.52 17.59
CA LYS A 144 -21.71 24.14 16.29
C LYS A 144 -22.04 23.11 15.22
N THR A 145 -21.49 21.91 15.32
CA THR A 145 -21.63 20.84 14.33
C THR A 145 -21.53 19.47 14.99
N LYS A 146 -22.04 18.43 14.32
CA LYS A 146 -21.81 17.05 14.76
C LYS A 146 -20.36 16.65 14.44
N TRP A 147 -19.60 16.31 15.46
CA TRP A 147 -18.20 15.92 15.30
C TRP A 147 -18.04 14.40 15.36
N ILE A 148 -17.53 13.80 14.29
CA ILE A 148 -17.33 12.35 14.17
C ILE A 148 -15.85 12.09 13.89
N ASP A 149 -15.15 11.56 14.89
CA ASP A 149 -13.76 11.14 14.77
C ASP A 149 -13.63 9.62 14.80
N ILE A 150 -12.59 9.11 14.15
CA ILE A 150 -12.17 7.72 14.24
C ILE A 150 -10.64 7.70 14.34
N ARG A 151 -10.09 6.72 15.04
CA ARG A 151 -8.64 6.58 15.24
C ARG A 151 -7.95 6.00 14.02
N GLY A 152 -6.72 6.44 13.79
CA GLY A 152 -5.79 5.82 12.84
C GLY A 152 -4.74 4.94 13.49
N ASN A 153 -3.75 4.54 12.71
CA ASN A 153 -2.71 3.64 13.16
C ASN A 153 -1.74 4.30 14.16
N HIS A 154 -1.55 5.61 14.07
CA HIS A 154 -0.75 6.38 15.02
C HIS A 154 -1.42 6.55 16.38
N ASP A 155 -2.76 6.61 16.37
CA ASP A 155 -3.59 6.79 17.56
C ASP A 155 -3.70 5.52 18.44
N ASN A 156 -3.15 4.41 17.94
CA ASN A 156 -3.22 3.10 18.57
C ASN A 156 -1.84 2.50 18.89
N PHE A 157 -0.76 3.30 18.80
CA PHE A 157 0.57 2.82 19.17
C PHE A 157 0.64 2.38 20.63
N ASN A 158 1.12 1.15 20.85
CA ASN A 158 1.32 0.59 22.18
C ASN A 158 0.04 0.62 23.04
N VAL A 159 -1.11 0.43 22.40
CA VAL A 159 -2.38 0.18 23.09
C VAL A 159 -2.56 -1.33 23.16
N TYR A 160 -2.41 -1.91 24.34
CA TYR A 160 -2.38 -3.36 24.49
C TYR A 160 -3.78 -3.98 24.29
N ARG A 161 -4.83 -3.33 24.80
CA ARG A 161 -6.23 -3.78 24.71
C ARG A 161 -7.22 -2.61 24.75
N PRO A 162 -8.51 -2.80 24.40
CA PRO A 162 -9.46 -1.69 24.34
C PRO A 162 -9.63 -0.92 25.67
N GLN A 163 -9.54 -1.60 26.81
CA GLN A 163 -9.66 -1.02 28.15
C GLN A 163 -8.31 -0.55 28.74
N ASP A 164 -7.25 -0.53 27.95
CA ASP A 164 -5.94 -0.06 28.39
C ASP A 164 -6.02 1.42 28.82
N PRO A 165 -5.50 1.81 30.00
CA PRO A 165 -5.37 3.21 30.41
C PRO A 165 -4.64 4.09 29.37
N ASN A 166 -3.76 3.49 28.56
CA ASN A 166 -3.02 4.15 27.49
C ASN A 166 -3.83 4.28 26.19
N ASN A 167 -5.06 3.76 26.13
CA ASN A 167 -5.98 4.02 25.03
C ASN A 167 -6.55 5.45 25.13
N LEU A 168 -5.75 6.42 24.72
CA LEU A 168 -6.06 7.84 24.83
C LEU A 168 -7.21 8.26 23.90
N TYR A 169 -7.41 7.56 22.77
CA TYR A 169 -8.60 7.73 21.93
C TYR A 169 -9.89 7.60 22.74
N ARG A 170 -9.99 6.57 23.60
CA ARG A 170 -11.18 6.35 24.45
C ARG A 170 -11.44 7.48 25.46
N LYS A 171 -10.44 8.32 25.75
CA LYS A 171 -10.52 9.40 26.74
C LYS A 171 -10.74 10.78 26.11
N TYR A 172 -10.07 11.04 24.98
CA TYR A 172 -9.93 12.40 24.45
C TYR A 172 -10.59 12.63 23.09
N SER A 173 -11.00 11.58 22.36
CA SER A 173 -11.81 11.76 21.16
C SER A 173 -13.30 11.92 21.50
N ILE A 174 -14.11 12.30 20.52
CA ILE A 174 -15.56 12.47 20.67
C ILE A 174 -16.25 11.11 20.59
N MET A 175 -16.02 10.35 19.52
CA MET A 175 -16.67 9.06 19.29
C MET A 175 -16.08 7.98 20.20
N GLY A 176 -14.77 8.02 20.43
CA GLY A 176 -14.07 7.05 21.25
C GLY A 176 -14.51 7.03 22.70
N LYS A 177 -15.24 8.01 23.23
CA LYS A 177 -15.79 7.94 24.59
C LYS A 177 -16.91 6.90 24.70
N ASN A 178 -17.74 6.80 23.67
CA ASN A 178 -18.93 5.94 23.67
C ASN A 178 -18.74 4.65 22.85
N HIS A 179 -17.81 4.64 21.89
CA HIS A 179 -17.60 3.51 20.98
C HIS A 179 -16.19 2.94 21.09
N SER A 180 -16.08 1.66 21.45
CA SER A 180 -14.77 1.02 21.67
C SER A 180 -14.10 0.56 20.38
N ARG A 181 -14.90 0.40 19.32
CA ARG A 181 -14.58 -0.13 17.99
C ARG A 181 -15.47 0.57 16.94
N ASN A 182 -16.07 -0.18 16.02
CA ASN A 182 -16.97 0.32 14.99
C ASN A 182 -18.17 1.07 15.60
N PHE A 183 -18.78 1.96 14.82
CA PHE A 183 -19.95 2.70 15.26
C PHE A 183 -20.89 3.05 14.10
N CYS A 184 -22.12 3.42 14.44
CA CYS A 184 -23.14 3.88 13.51
C CYS A 184 -23.82 5.12 14.10
N GLU A 185 -23.71 6.24 13.40
CA GLU A 185 -24.16 7.55 13.86
C GLU A 185 -25.21 8.14 12.91
N PHE A 186 -26.27 8.71 13.48
CA PHE A 186 -27.36 9.33 12.73
C PHE A 186 -27.31 10.86 12.78
N LEU A 187 -27.55 11.51 11.66
CA LEU A 187 -27.81 12.95 11.57
C LEU A 187 -29.27 13.16 11.17
N GLU A 188 -30.02 13.90 11.97
CA GLU A 188 -31.34 14.42 11.60
C GLU A 188 -31.20 15.79 10.96
N LYS A 189 -31.79 15.97 9.78
CA LYS A 189 -31.90 17.26 9.09
C LYS A 189 -33.36 17.65 8.99
N GLY A 190 -33.72 18.81 9.55
CA GLY A 190 -35.11 19.28 9.61
C GLY A 190 -35.88 18.75 10.82
N THR A 191 -37.20 18.98 10.84
CA THR A 191 -38.10 18.58 11.94
C THR A 191 -39.43 18.07 11.39
N GLY A 192 -40.18 17.32 12.20
CA GLY A 192 -41.51 16.83 11.84
C GLY A 192 -41.50 15.83 10.67
N SER A 193 -42.51 15.90 9.79
CA SER A 193 -42.67 15.01 8.65
C SER A 193 -41.60 15.19 7.55
N ASP A 194 -40.93 16.34 7.53
CA ASP A 194 -39.91 16.68 6.54
C ASP A 194 -38.48 16.36 7.03
N ALA A 195 -38.36 15.76 8.21
CA ALA A 195 -37.07 15.35 8.76
C ALA A 195 -36.44 14.25 7.89
N LYS A 196 -35.16 14.42 7.60
CA LYS A 196 -34.33 13.50 6.80
C LYS A 196 -33.22 12.95 7.67
N ARG A 197 -33.02 11.64 7.62
CA ARG A 197 -31.98 10.96 8.39
C ARG A 197 -30.82 10.57 7.48
N TYR A 198 -29.60 10.83 7.90
CA TYR A 198 -28.37 10.39 7.23
C TYR A 198 -27.54 9.54 8.19
N THR A 199 -26.93 8.48 7.68
CA THR A 199 -26.16 7.53 8.51
C THR A 199 -24.68 7.58 8.17
N PHE A 200 -23.84 7.58 9.21
CA PHE A 200 -22.40 7.50 9.14
C PHE A 200 -21.93 6.22 9.84
N ILE A 201 -21.29 5.32 9.10
CA ILE A 201 -20.75 4.06 9.64
C ILE A 201 -19.23 4.17 9.75
N GLY A 202 -18.73 4.16 10.99
CA GLY A 202 -17.30 4.18 11.29
C GLY A 202 -16.72 2.77 11.39
N VAL A 203 -15.67 2.50 10.63
CA VAL A 203 -14.95 1.21 10.58
C VAL A 203 -13.61 1.34 11.31
N ASP A 204 -13.51 0.74 12.50
CA ASP A 204 -12.31 0.83 13.34
C ASP A 204 -11.38 -0.37 13.11
N GLU A 205 -10.40 -0.13 12.25
CA GLU A 205 -9.53 -1.14 11.66
C GLU A 205 -8.21 -1.32 12.42
N VAL A 206 -7.99 -0.58 13.50
CA VAL A 206 -6.70 -0.64 14.19
C VAL A 206 -6.47 -2.02 14.83
N GLN A 207 -5.20 -2.41 14.88
CA GLN A 207 -4.79 -3.69 15.44
C GLN A 207 -5.05 -3.75 16.95
N THR A 208 -5.34 -4.94 17.49
CA THR A 208 -5.39 -5.16 18.93
C THR A 208 -4.65 -6.47 19.25
N PRO A 209 -3.51 -6.45 19.96
CA PRO A 209 -2.76 -5.26 20.42
C PRO A 209 -2.30 -4.30 19.30
N GLY A 210 -2.13 -3.02 19.65
CA GLY A 210 -1.69 -1.95 18.75
C GLY A 210 -0.17 -1.90 18.61
N LEU A 211 0.35 -2.50 17.54
CA LEU A 211 1.79 -2.57 17.28
C LEU A 211 2.41 -1.19 17.08
N LYS A 212 3.70 -1.09 17.38
CA LYS A 212 4.53 0.08 17.03
C LYS A 212 4.88 0.08 15.53
N ILE A 213 5.53 1.14 15.07
CA ILE A 213 6.03 1.16 13.69
C ILE A 213 7.13 0.11 13.48
N PRO A 214 7.29 -0.41 12.26
CA PRO A 214 6.44 -0.15 11.10
C PRO A 214 5.20 -1.07 11.02
N PHE A 215 5.06 -2.05 11.92
CA PHE A 215 4.17 -3.20 11.75
C PHE A 215 2.66 -2.91 11.87
N ASN A 216 2.29 -1.67 12.18
CA ASN A 216 0.90 -1.18 12.25
C ASN A 216 0.34 -0.62 10.92
N PHE A 217 1.09 -0.69 9.82
CA PHE A 217 0.67 -0.16 8.51
C PHE A 217 -0.53 -0.89 7.86
N ILE A 218 -0.98 -2.02 8.43
CA ILE A 218 -2.13 -2.79 7.90
C ILE A 218 -3.22 -2.86 8.95
N GLY A 219 -4.41 -2.40 8.58
CA GLY A 219 -5.63 -2.52 9.38
C GLY A 219 -6.17 -3.95 9.36
N ILE A 220 -7.04 -4.28 10.32
CA ILE A 220 -7.63 -5.61 10.47
C ILE A 220 -9.13 -5.47 10.71
N VAL A 221 -9.90 -6.15 9.86
CA VAL A 221 -11.34 -6.34 10.01
C VAL A 221 -11.61 -7.84 10.14
N LYS A 222 -12.05 -8.26 11.32
CA LYS A 222 -12.36 -9.66 11.67
C LYS A 222 -13.79 -10.03 11.26
N ASP A 223 -14.14 -11.31 11.33
CA ASP A 223 -15.50 -11.79 11.05
C ASP A 223 -16.55 -11.17 11.99
N GLU A 224 -16.19 -10.95 13.25
CA GLU A 224 -17.02 -10.27 14.24
C GLU A 224 -17.32 -8.81 13.83
N ASP A 225 -16.29 -8.09 13.34
CA ASP A 225 -16.45 -6.73 12.84
C ASP A 225 -17.36 -6.70 11.62
N LEU A 226 -17.17 -7.62 10.66
CA LEU A 226 -18.04 -7.71 9.48
C LEU A 226 -19.48 -8.00 9.85
N THR A 227 -19.71 -8.84 10.87
CA THR A 227 -21.05 -9.15 11.37
C THR A 227 -21.71 -7.91 11.97
N GLU A 228 -20.97 -7.14 12.77
CA GLU A 228 -21.45 -5.88 13.34
C GLU A 228 -21.73 -4.82 12.26
N LEU A 229 -20.83 -4.63 11.30
CA LEU A 229 -20.99 -3.65 10.23
C LEU A 229 -22.19 -3.98 9.32
N LYS A 230 -22.44 -5.27 9.05
CA LYS A 230 -23.66 -5.71 8.36
C LYS A 230 -24.92 -5.34 9.15
N ARG A 231 -24.89 -5.48 10.49
CA ARG A 231 -25.99 -5.05 11.35
C ARG A 231 -26.22 -3.54 11.31
N PHE A 232 -25.15 -2.73 11.26
CA PHE A 232 -25.28 -1.28 11.13
C PHE A 232 -25.91 -0.86 9.80
N LYS A 233 -25.57 -1.56 8.71
CA LYS A 233 -26.20 -1.36 7.42
C LYS A 233 -27.70 -1.68 7.43
N GLU A 234 -28.11 -2.79 8.04
CA GLU A 234 -29.54 -3.10 8.18
C GLU A 234 -30.24 -2.07 9.11
N LEU A 235 -29.58 -1.67 10.20
CA LEU A 235 -30.09 -0.62 11.08
C LEU A 235 -30.32 0.71 10.33
N ALA A 236 -29.41 1.10 9.43
CA ALA A 236 -29.58 2.31 8.62
C ALA A 236 -30.86 2.25 7.76
N LYS A 237 -31.19 1.08 7.21
CA LYS A 237 -32.42 0.86 6.45
C LYS A 237 -33.65 0.88 7.35
N ASP A 238 -33.60 0.20 8.49
CA ASP A 238 -34.69 0.14 9.48
C ASP A 238 -35.05 1.54 10.01
N GLN A 239 -34.05 2.43 10.11
CA GLN A 239 -34.21 3.82 10.51
C GLN A 239 -34.60 4.77 9.36
N ASN A 240 -34.92 4.23 8.17
CA ASN A 240 -35.26 5.00 6.96
C ASN A 240 -34.22 6.07 6.60
N SER A 241 -32.94 5.72 6.71
CA SER A 241 -31.85 6.62 6.31
C SER A 241 -31.94 6.95 4.81
N GLU A 242 -31.87 8.23 4.46
CA GLU A 242 -31.83 8.73 3.09
C GLU A 242 -30.53 8.35 2.37
N TYR A 243 -29.44 8.28 3.13
CA TYR A 243 -28.11 7.97 2.60
C TYR A 243 -27.19 7.40 3.68
N THR A 244 -26.23 6.58 3.29
CA THR A 244 -25.23 5.99 4.20
C THR A 244 -23.82 6.32 3.71
N ILE A 245 -23.00 6.89 4.60
CA ILE A 245 -21.60 7.24 4.35
C ILE A 245 -20.73 6.33 5.21
N TRP A 246 -19.70 5.74 4.60
CA TRP A 246 -18.73 4.90 5.30
C TRP A 246 -17.47 5.72 5.54
N LEU A 247 -16.94 5.68 6.76
CA LEU A 247 -15.69 6.34 7.12
C LEU A 247 -14.75 5.39 7.87
N ALA A 248 -13.47 5.55 7.59
CA ALA A 248 -12.41 4.69 8.09
C ALA A 248 -11.09 5.46 8.08
N HIS A 249 -10.03 4.88 8.64
CA HIS A 249 -8.70 5.43 8.47
C HIS A 249 -7.99 4.80 7.27
N TYR A 250 -7.95 3.47 7.20
CA TYR A 250 -7.20 2.78 6.17
C TYR A 250 -7.98 2.69 4.86
N PRO A 251 -7.33 2.86 3.71
CA PRO A 251 -7.83 2.41 2.42
C PRO A 251 -8.12 0.91 2.47
N THR A 252 -9.12 0.46 1.73
CA THR A 252 -9.52 -0.95 1.76
C THR A 252 -8.43 -1.88 1.24
N SER A 253 -7.45 -1.36 0.48
CA SER A 253 -6.27 -2.10 0.03
C SER A 253 -5.25 -2.41 1.12
N SER A 254 -5.22 -1.63 2.20
CA SER A 254 -4.35 -1.81 3.37
C SER A 254 -5.07 -2.45 4.56
N ILE A 255 -6.19 -3.14 4.32
CA ILE A 255 -6.92 -3.89 5.35
C ILE A 255 -6.80 -5.40 5.09
N ALA A 256 -6.45 -6.15 6.13
CA ALA A 256 -6.59 -7.60 6.14
C ALA A 256 -8.02 -7.96 6.57
N SER A 257 -8.78 -8.59 5.65
CA SER A 257 -10.18 -8.98 5.88
C SER A 257 -10.47 -10.34 5.20
N PRO A 258 -11.24 -11.24 5.85
CA PRO A 258 -11.54 -12.59 5.33
C PRO A 258 -12.58 -12.59 4.18
N ASN A 259 -12.51 -13.60 3.29
CA ASN A 259 -13.53 -14.02 2.31
C ASN A 259 -14.30 -12.87 1.60
N GLU A 260 -13.57 -12.06 0.82
CA GLU A 260 -14.06 -10.89 0.07
C GLU A 260 -14.54 -9.67 0.89
N GLY A 261 -14.40 -9.75 2.22
CA GLY A 261 -14.04 -8.64 3.11
C GLY A 261 -14.99 -7.44 3.22
N LEU A 262 -14.45 -6.36 3.79
CA LEU A 262 -15.13 -5.07 3.98
C LEU A 262 -15.66 -4.48 2.67
N ARG A 263 -14.95 -4.66 1.56
CA ARG A 263 -15.32 -4.11 0.25
C ARG A 263 -16.73 -4.52 -0.16
N ASN A 264 -17.11 -5.78 0.06
CA ASN A 264 -18.39 -6.30 -0.40
C ASN A 264 -19.62 -5.82 0.39
N ILE A 265 -19.43 -5.31 1.61
CA ILE A 265 -20.55 -4.85 2.45
C ILE A 265 -20.84 -3.37 2.29
N ILE A 266 -19.84 -2.57 1.90
CA ILE A 266 -19.96 -1.13 1.66
C ILE A 266 -20.97 -0.86 0.54
N ASP A 267 -21.87 0.07 0.81
CA ASP A 267 -22.98 0.48 -0.08
C ASP A 267 -23.17 1.99 -0.21
N GLY A 268 -22.12 2.74 0.11
CA GLY A 268 -22.05 4.18 -0.06
C GLY A 268 -20.61 4.61 -0.31
N PRO A 269 -20.32 5.92 -0.38
CA PRO A 269 -18.96 6.41 -0.49
C PRO A 269 -18.16 5.99 0.74
N TYR A 270 -16.91 5.58 0.51
CA TYR A 270 -15.95 5.22 1.55
C TYR A 270 -14.88 6.32 1.66
N LEU A 271 -14.88 7.02 2.78
CA LEU A 271 -14.01 8.16 3.05
C LEU A 271 -12.87 7.74 4.00
N CYS A 272 -11.62 7.89 3.57
CA CYS A 272 -10.45 7.44 4.34
C CYS A 272 -9.24 8.40 4.20
N GLY A 273 -8.13 8.02 4.84
CA GLY A 273 -6.82 8.70 4.80
C GLY A 273 -5.66 7.71 4.70
N HIS A 274 -4.64 7.85 5.55
CA HIS A 274 -3.52 6.90 5.77
C HIS A 274 -2.36 6.93 4.76
N TYR A 275 -2.57 6.98 3.44
CA TYR A 275 -1.47 7.11 2.47
C TYR A 275 -1.05 8.57 2.22
N HIS A 276 -1.82 9.54 2.72
CA HIS A 276 -1.59 10.97 2.59
C HIS A 276 -1.69 11.42 1.12
N THR A 277 -0.60 11.32 0.37
CA THR A 277 -0.50 11.51 -1.10
C THR A 277 0.65 10.68 -1.68
N ILE A 278 1.15 9.71 -0.90
CA ILE A 278 2.42 8.98 -1.09
C ILE A 278 3.53 9.98 -1.44
N GLY A 279 3.76 10.97 -0.56
CA GLY A 279 4.77 12.00 -0.77
C GLY A 279 4.54 12.87 -2.01
N ASN A 280 3.28 13.16 -2.35
CA ASN A 280 2.83 13.92 -3.52
C ASN A 280 3.05 13.23 -4.89
N TRP A 281 3.33 11.93 -4.91
CA TRP A 281 3.41 11.15 -6.16
C TRP A 281 2.03 10.83 -6.73
N VAL A 282 1.03 10.66 -5.85
CA VAL A 282 -0.38 10.46 -6.23
C VAL A 282 -1.24 11.41 -5.41
N THR A 283 -1.51 12.59 -5.98
CA THR A 283 -2.21 13.69 -5.28
C THR A 283 -3.74 13.53 -5.24
N GLN A 284 -4.29 12.60 -6.03
CA GLN A 284 -5.70 12.22 -6.03
C GLN A 284 -5.83 10.70 -5.92
N MET A 285 -6.01 10.21 -4.69
CA MET A 285 -6.17 8.78 -4.39
C MET A 285 -7.66 8.45 -4.31
N HIS A 286 -8.26 8.33 -5.49
CA HIS A 286 -9.66 7.98 -5.65
C HIS A 286 -9.80 6.80 -6.62
N ALA A 287 -10.75 5.91 -6.35
CA ALA A 287 -11.08 4.82 -7.24
C ALA A 287 -12.53 4.36 -7.05
N THR A 288 -13.15 3.88 -8.12
CA THR A 288 -14.35 3.03 -7.99
C THR A 288 -13.90 1.61 -7.64
N GLN A 289 -14.48 1.03 -6.59
CA GLN A 289 -14.22 -0.36 -6.19
C GLN A 289 -15.08 -1.35 -6.96
N GLN A 290 -14.70 -2.63 -6.95
CA GLN A 290 -15.43 -3.69 -7.65
C GLN A 290 -16.91 -3.84 -7.23
N PRO A 291 -17.39 -3.40 -6.06
CA PRO A 291 -18.83 -3.42 -5.82
C PRO A 291 -19.59 -2.23 -6.42
N GLY A 292 -18.88 -1.20 -6.93
CA GLY A 292 -19.42 -0.05 -7.65
C GLY A 292 -19.45 1.26 -6.85
N TYR A 293 -18.96 1.28 -5.62
CA TYR A 293 -18.89 2.49 -4.79
C TYR A 293 -17.57 3.25 -5.00
N ALA A 294 -17.56 4.54 -4.66
CA ALA A 294 -16.38 5.38 -4.68
C ALA A 294 -15.61 5.24 -3.35
N GLU A 295 -14.34 4.84 -3.45
CA GLU A 295 -13.36 4.95 -2.37
C GLU A 295 -12.52 6.20 -2.62
N VAL A 296 -12.57 7.13 -1.67
CA VAL A 296 -11.99 8.46 -1.83
C VAL A 296 -11.11 8.82 -0.64
N GLU A 297 -9.83 8.51 -0.77
CA GLU A 297 -8.84 8.91 0.21
C GLU A 297 -8.57 10.41 0.11
N LEU A 298 -8.56 11.11 1.25
CA LEU A 298 -8.26 12.53 1.32
C LEU A 298 -6.75 12.74 1.55
N GLY A 299 -6.21 13.79 0.91
CA GLY A 299 -4.86 14.29 1.19
C GLY A 299 -4.67 14.64 2.66
N ASP A 300 -3.44 14.55 3.16
CA ASP A 300 -3.19 14.76 4.58
C ASP A 300 -3.24 16.23 5.03
N TRP A 301 -3.59 16.39 6.30
CA TRP A 301 -3.43 17.65 6.99
C TRP A 301 -1.96 17.94 7.31
N LYS A 302 -1.20 16.92 7.74
CA LYS A 302 0.19 17.03 8.24
C LYS A 302 1.12 17.89 7.39
N TYR A 303 1.18 17.64 6.08
CA TYR A 303 2.05 18.30 5.13
C TYR A 303 1.28 19.26 4.24
N ASN A 304 0.14 18.81 3.72
CA ASN A 304 -0.56 19.50 2.62
C ASN A 304 -1.77 20.34 3.08
N ARG A 305 -2.16 20.27 4.37
CA ARG A 305 -3.31 20.97 4.97
C ARG A 305 -4.56 20.86 4.10
N ARG A 306 -4.82 19.64 3.62
CA ARG A 306 -5.95 19.35 2.76
C ARG A 306 -7.19 19.14 3.62
N LEU A 307 -8.31 19.59 3.09
CA LEU A 307 -9.64 19.32 3.63
C LEU A 307 -10.60 19.07 2.47
N ARG A 308 -11.67 18.32 2.75
CA ARG A 308 -12.73 18.04 1.80
C ARG A 308 -13.99 18.74 2.24
N LEU A 309 -14.61 19.47 1.32
CA LEU A 309 -16.02 19.84 1.41
C LEU A 309 -16.81 18.79 0.65
N ALA A 310 -17.74 18.12 1.32
CA ALA A 310 -18.61 17.12 0.74
C ALA A 310 -20.08 17.45 0.98
N SER A 311 -20.95 16.90 0.16
CA SER A 311 -22.40 17.01 0.32
C SER A 311 -23.11 15.75 -0.12
N VAL A 312 -24.31 15.57 0.41
CA VAL A 312 -25.32 14.68 -0.18
C VAL A 312 -26.48 15.58 -0.59
N ASP A 313 -26.72 15.73 -1.89
CA ASP A 313 -27.78 16.55 -2.44
C ASP A 313 -28.77 15.65 -3.18
N HIS A 314 -29.97 15.47 -2.61
CA HIS A 314 -30.98 14.56 -3.15
C HIS A 314 -30.43 13.15 -3.38
N GLN A 315 -29.71 12.61 -2.39
CA GLN A 315 -29.07 11.28 -2.38
C GLN A 315 -27.94 11.12 -3.41
N LEU A 316 -27.37 12.22 -3.91
CA LEU A 316 -26.15 12.22 -4.73
C LEU A 316 -24.98 12.75 -3.89
N PHE A 317 -23.94 11.94 -3.69
CA PHE A 317 -22.74 12.34 -2.97
C PHE A 317 -21.83 13.18 -3.86
N ASN A 318 -21.41 14.36 -3.41
CA ASN A 318 -20.50 15.23 -4.14
C ASN A 318 -19.38 15.68 -3.21
N PHE A 319 -18.22 16.01 -3.76
CA PHE A 319 -17.16 16.60 -2.96
C PHE A 319 -16.15 17.38 -3.80
N VAL A 320 -15.40 18.25 -3.11
CA VAL A 320 -14.22 18.95 -3.61
C VAL A 320 -13.15 18.96 -2.54
N ASP A 321 -11.91 18.69 -2.94
CA ASP A 321 -10.75 18.74 -2.06
C ASP A 321 -10.02 20.07 -2.25
N VAL A 322 -9.86 20.83 -1.18
CA VAL A 322 -9.25 22.16 -1.20
C VAL A 322 -8.11 22.25 -0.18
N GLY A 323 -7.23 23.24 -0.34
CA GLY A 323 -6.28 23.60 0.71
C GLY A 323 -6.96 24.41 1.81
N PHE A 324 -6.45 24.28 3.03
CA PHE A 324 -6.78 25.16 4.14
C PHE A 324 -6.52 26.62 3.77
N LYS A 325 -7.41 27.53 4.19
CA LYS A 325 -7.43 28.97 3.88
C LYS A 325 -7.63 29.33 2.40
N GLU A 326 -7.86 28.37 1.52
CA GLU A 326 -8.12 28.65 0.10
C GLU A 326 -9.61 28.96 -0.18
N PHE A 327 -10.03 30.18 0.16
CA PHE A 327 -11.35 30.72 -0.17
C PHE A 327 -11.33 31.58 -1.44
N PRO A 328 -12.48 31.78 -2.13
CA PRO A 328 -13.78 31.12 -1.93
C PRO A 328 -13.81 29.64 -2.36
N ILE A 329 -14.64 28.83 -1.71
CA ILE A 329 -14.85 27.40 -2.01
C ILE A 329 -16.15 27.24 -2.79
N ALA A 330 -16.13 26.51 -3.91
CA ALA A 330 -17.34 26.14 -4.64
C ALA A 330 -17.43 24.62 -4.87
N LEU A 331 -18.63 24.06 -4.71
CA LEU A 331 -18.95 22.65 -4.95
C LEU A 331 -20.21 22.54 -5.81
N MET A 332 -20.08 22.09 -7.06
CA MET A 332 -21.23 21.79 -7.92
C MET A 332 -21.83 20.43 -7.54
N THR A 333 -23.05 20.46 -6.99
CA THR A 333 -23.76 19.27 -6.49
C THR A 333 -24.67 18.63 -7.54
N ASN A 334 -25.15 19.43 -8.50
CA ASN A 334 -25.91 18.96 -9.65
C ASN A 334 -25.55 19.83 -10.88
N PRO A 335 -25.19 19.23 -12.03
CA PRO A 335 -24.95 17.80 -12.25
C PRO A 335 -23.70 17.29 -11.52
N LYS A 336 -23.77 16.06 -11.01
CA LYS A 336 -22.67 15.42 -10.27
C LYS A 336 -21.47 15.08 -11.18
N LYS A 337 -20.26 15.13 -10.61
CA LYS A 337 -19.02 14.75 -11.29
C LYS A 337 -19.04 13.29 -11.76
N SER A 338 -18.85 13.06 -13.06
CA SER A 338 -19.05 11.77 -13.74
C SER A 338 -18.17 10.64 -13.22
N GLN A 339 -16.93 10.95 -12.84
CA GLN A 339 -15.96 9.98 -12.28
C GLN A 339 -16.46 9.31 -10.99
N PHE A 340 -17.39 9.94 -10.26
CA PHE A 340 -17.89 9.48 -8.96
C PHE A 340 -19.34 8.98 -9.00
N LEU A 341 -19.91 8.76 -10.20
CA LEU A 341 -21.25 8.18 -10.33
C LEU A 341 -21.30 6.78 -9.73
N MET A 342 -22.28 6.54 -8.86
CA MET A 342 -22.52 5.24 -8.21
C MET A 342 -23.93 4.73 -8.54
N PRO A 343 -24.25 4.36 -9.80
CA PRO A 343 -25.63 4.04 -10.24
C PRO A 343 -26.33 2.92 -9.47
N LYS A 344 -25.56 2.03 -8.82
CA LYS A 344 -26.05 0.97 -7.95
C LYS A 344 -26.51 1.49 -6.57
N TYR A 345 -25.92 2.58 -6.10
CA TYR A 345 -26.08 3.11 -4.75
C TYR A 345 -26.73 4.51 -4.74
N GLU A 346 -26.90 5.14 -5.91
CA GLU A 346 -27.42 6.49 -6.06
C GLU A 346 -28.48 6.60 -7.15
N PRO A 347 -29.51 7.46 -6.98
CA PRO A 347 -30.52 7.76 -7.99
C PRO A 347 -29.99 8.74 -9.06
N VAL A 348 -28.91 8.38 -9.74
CA VAL A 348 -28.23 9.16 -10.78
C VAL A 348 -29.16 9.67 -11.90
N GLY A 349 -30.28 8.98 -12.16
CA GLY A 349 -31.31 9.41 -13.11
C GLY A 349 -31.97 10.76 -12.75
N ARG A 350 -31.91 11.18 -11.48
CA ARG A 350 -32.41 12.49 -11.03
C ARG A 350 -31.71 13.66 -11.70
N ILE A 351 -30.45 13.49 -12.11
CA ILE A 351 -29.69 14.53 -12.82
C ILE A 351 -30.39 14.88 -14.13
N LYS A 352 -30.81 13.86 -14.89
CA LYS A 352 -31.52 14.03 -16.18
C LYS A 352 -32.93 14.61 -16.02
N GLN A 353 -33.54 14.43 -14.84
CA GLN A 353 -34.87 14.95 -14.51
C GLN A 353 -34.83 16.32 -13.81
N SER A 354 -33.63 16.81 -13.48
CA SER A 354 -33.46 18.05 -12.74
C SER A 354 -33.83 19.28 -13.56
N THR A 355 -34.23 20.35 -12.88
CA THR A 355 -34.56 21.63 -13.51
C THR A 355 -33.47 22.68 -13.32
N HIS A 356 -32.54 22.45 -12.38
CA HIS A 356 -31.50 23.42 -12.02
C HIS A 356 -30.13 22.77 -11.84
N ILE A 357 -29.09 23.48 -12.30
CA ILE A 357 -27.71 23.31 -11.83
C ILE A 357 -27.63 23.91 -10.42
N ARG A 358 -26.89 23.26 -9.52
CA ARG A 358 -26.74 23.65 -8.11
C ARG A 358 -25.27 23.72 -7.72
N VAL A 359 -24.88 24.82 -7.08
CA VAL A 359 -23.53 25.06 -6.58
C VAL A 359 -23.61 25.56 -5.14
N LEU A 360 -22.85 24.96 -4.23
CA LEU A 360 -22.61 25.50 -2.91
C LEU A 360 -21.37 26.39 -2.94
N ALA A 361 -21.47 27.62 -2.43
CA ALA A 361 -20.36 28.56 -2.39
C ALA A 361 -20.15 29.13 -0.98
N PHE A 362 -18.90 29.17 -0.54
CA PHE A 362 -18.49 29.63 0.80
C PHE A 362 -17.29 30.57 0.69
N SER A 363 -17.26 31.65 1.48
CA SER A 363 -16.08 32.52 1.61
C SER A 363 -15.91 32.98 3.05
N ASN A 364 -14.68 33.35 3.42
CA ASN A 364 -14.37 34.06 4.65
C ASN A 364 -14.65 35.57 4.57
N ALA A 365 -14.97 36.09 3.39
CA ALA A 365 -15.48 37.44 3.20
C ALA A 365 -16.94 37.57 3.68
N HIS A 366 -17.49 38.80 3.66
CA HIS A 366 -18.85 39.05 4.12
C HIS A 366 -19.92 38.31 3.29
N SER A 367 -19.71 38.21 1.97
CA SER A 367 -20.61 37.48 1.07
C SER A 367 -19.90 36.97 -0.18
N ILE A 368 -20.54 36.03 -0.87
CA ILE A 368 -20.21 35.70 -2.25
C ILE A 368 -20.86 36.76 -3.14
N SER A 369 -20.07 37.43 -3.98
CA SER A 369 -20.53 38.52 -4.85
C SER A 369 -21.06 37.97 -6.18
N LYS A 370 -20.43 36.91 -6.71
CA LYS A 370 -20.74 36.38 -8.03
C LYS A 370 -20.41 34.90 -8.16
N VAL A 371 -21.33 34.13 -8.72
CA VAL A 371 -21.07 32.76 -9.18
C VAL A 371 -21.51 32.66 -10.64
N THR A 372 -20.63 32.18 -11.51
CA THR A 372 -20.96 31.92 -12.92
C THR A 372 -20.52 30.53 -13.35
N ILE A 373 -21.18 30.00 -14.37
CA ILE A 373 -20.85 28.70 -14.96
C ILE A 373 -20.77 28.79 -16.48
N SER A 374 -19.75 28.17 -17.07
CA SER A 374 -19.62 27.93 -18.51
C SER A 374 -19.62 26.43 -18.74
N ILE A 375 -20.40 25.95 -19.70
CA ILE A 375 -20.49 24.53 -20.06
C ILE A 375 -19.97 24.36 -21.47
N ASP A 376 -19.03 23.42 -21.68
CA ASP A 376 -18.43 23.10 -22.99
C ASP A 376 -17.84 24.31 -23.74
N GLY A 377 -17.44 25.35 -23.01
CA GLY A 377 -16.90 26.59 -23.58
C GLY A 377 -17.96 27.63 -23.97
N ASP A 378 -19.24 27.35 -23.72
CA ASP A 378 -20.33 28.32 -23.92
C ASP A 378 -20.14 29.58 -23.04
N PRO A 379 -20.73 30.72 -23.43
CA PRO A 379 -20.68 31.95 -22.63
C PRO A 379 -21.10 31.71 -21.18
N ALA A 380 -20.35 32.28 -20.24
CA ALA A 380 -20.61 32.11 -18.82
C ALA A 380 -21.97 32.71 -18.43
N GLN A 381 -22.77 31.93 -17.71
CA GLN A 381 -24.08 32.32 -17.19
C GLN A 381 -23.99 32.55 -15.69
N ALA A 382 -24.66 33.60 -15.19
CA ALA A 382 -24.72 33.88 -13.76
C ALA A 382 -25.72 32.96 -13.06
N LEU A 383 -25.33 32.43 -11.90
CA LEU A 383 -26.23 31.69 -11.03
C LEU A 383 -26.98 32.69 -10.14
N GLU A 384 -28.23 32.38 -9.83
CA GLU A 384 -29.06 33.09 -8.88
C GLU A 384 -28.79 32.56 -7.46
N HIS A 385 -28.68 33.47 -6.48
CA HIS A 385 -28.57 33.08 -5.08
C HIS A 385 -29.94 32.63 -4.57
N SER A 386 -30.05 31.36 -4.16
CA SER A 386 -31.31 30.80 -3.66
C SER A 386 -31.48 31.06 -2.17
N SER A 387 -30.64 30.45 -1.34
CA SER A 387 -30.60 30.66 0.11
C SER A 387 -29.34 30.05 0.72
N GLY A 388 -28.88 30.58 1.85
CA GLY A 388 -27.68 30.08 2.52
C GLY A 388 -26.48 30.03 1.56
N PRO A 389 -25.76 28.90 1.47
CA PRO A 389 -24.65 28.75 0.52
C PRO A 389 -25.07 28.36 -0.91
N LEU A 390 -26.37 28.16 -1.18
CA LEU A 390 -26.86 27.59 -2.44
C LEU A 390 -27.06 28.65 -3.52
N TRP A 391 -26.43 28.40 -4.67
CA TRP A 391 -26.57 29.12 -5.94
C TRP A 391 -27.10 28.18 -7.01
N VAL A 392 -28.01 28.66 -7.85
CA VAL A 392 -28.72 27.83 -8.83
C VAL A 392 -28.80 28.48 -10.21
N LEU A 393 -28.87 27.65 -11.26
CA LEU A 393 -29.11 28.11 -12.63
C LEU A 393 -30.11 27.16 -13.29
N LYS A 394 -31.20 27.71 -13.85
CA LYS A 394 -32.14 26.93 -14.65
C LYS A 394 -31.44 26.37 -15.88
N TRP A 395 -31.61 25.08 -16.15
CA TRP A 395 -30.99 24.42 -17.30
C TRP A 395 -31.92 23.40 -17.95
N ASP A 396 -31.55 22.93 -19.12
CA ASP A 396 -32.23 21.84 -19.83
C ASP A 396 -31.25 20.67 -20.01
N PRO A 397 -31.39 19.58 -19.21
CA PRO A 397 -30.54 18.41 -19.33
C PRO A 397 -30.55 17.78 -20.74
N ASN A 398 -31.61 17.98 -21.53
CA ASN A 398 -31.71 17.39 -22.88
C ASN A 398 -30.70 17.98 -23.87
N LYS A 399 -30.07 19.12 -23.54
CA LYS A 399 -28.96 19.69 -24.32
C LYS A 399 -27.65 18.91 -24.17
N TYR A 400 -27.55 18.06 -23.15
CA TYR A 400 -26.34 17.32 -22.79
C TYR A 400 -26.58 15.79 -22.78
N PRO A 401 -27.20 15.20 -23.82
CA PRO A 401 -27.79 13.87 -23.74
C PRO A 401 -26.76 12.73 -23.74
N THR A 402 -25.55 12.96 -24.26
CA THR A 402 -24.53 11.93 -24.51
C THR A 402 -23.13 12.48 -24.36
N GLY A 403 -22.22 11.68 -23.80
CA GLY A 403 -20.82 12.01 -23.64
C GLY A 403 -20.49 12.77 -22.36
N LEU A 404 -19.23 13.21 -22.29
CA LEU A 404 -18.71 14.02 -21.20
C LEU A 404 -18.83 15.49 -21.54
N HIS A 405 -19.38 16.26 -20.60
CA HIS A 405 -19.51 17.70 -20.65
C HIS A 405 -18.68 18.34 -19.56
N SER A 406 -18.05 19.47 -19.86
CA SER A 406 -17.15 20.17 -18.94
C SER A 406 -17.79 21.45 -18.43
N ALA A 407 -17.95 21.56 -17.11
CA ALA A 407 -18.45 22.76 -16.46
C ALA A 407 -17.32 23.49 -15.73
N LYS A 408 -17.17 24.78 -16.05
CA LYS A 408 -16.26 25.71 -15.36
C LYS A 408 -17.04 26.63 -14.45
N ILE A 409 -16.86 26.49 -13.15
CA ILE A 409 -17.51 27.31 -12.12
C ILE A 409 -16.54 28.40 -11.68
N TYR A 410 -16.89 29.67 -11.91
CA TYR A 410 -16.19 30.82 -11.36
C TYR A 410 -16.96 31.32 -10.14
N VAL A 411 -16.26 31.53 -9.03
CA VAL A 411 -16.80 32.09 -7.80
C VAL A 411 -15.94 33.26 -7.36
N GLU A 412 -16.57 34.37 -6.99
CA GLU A 412 -15.95 35.59 -6.49
C GLU A 412 -16.66 36.05 -5.23
N ASP A 413 -15.90 36.54 -4.26
CA ASP A 413 -16.43 37.09 -3.02
C ASP A 413 -16.44 38.62 -2.97
N SER A 414 -17.01 39.18 -1.91
CA SER A 414 -17.13 40.63 -1.72
C SER A 414 -15.79 41.35 -1.59
N ASP A 415 -14.71 40.62 -1.29
CA ASP A 415 -13.35 41.17 -1.14
C ASP A 415 -12.56 41.09 -2.45
N GLY A 416 -13.19 40.61 -3.54
CA GLY A 416 -12.59 40.45 -4.86
C GLY A 416 -11.73 39.20 -5.04
N LYS A 417 -11.69 38.29 -4.05
CA LYS A 417 -11.02 36.99 -4.22
C LYS A 417 -11.89 36.10 -5.07
N HIS A 418 -11.27 35.39 -5.99
CA HIS A 418 -11.97 34.48 -6.88
C HIS A 418 -11.22 33.17 -7.08
N ARG A 419 -11.98 32.12 -7.41
CA ARG A 419 -11.45 30.81 -7.80
C ARG A 419 -12.28 30.21 -8.92
N ILE A 420 -11.63 29.36 -9.71
CA ILE A 420 -12.26 28.60 -10.79
C ILE A 420 -12.17 27.11 -10.45
N TYR A 421 -13.27 26.39 -10.62
CA TYR A 421 -13.38 24.95 -10.44
C TYR A 421 -13.84 24.30 -11.73
N ASP A 422 -13.21 23.19 -12.11
CA ASP A 422 -13.59 22.40 -13.28
C ASP A 422 -14.26 21.09 -12.84
N GLN A 423 -15.42 20.77 -13.41
CA GLN A 423 -16.14 19.52 -13.15
C GLN A 423 -16.68 18.93 -14.44
N GLU A 424 -16.31 17.69 -14.73
CA GLU A 424 -16.88 16.93 -15.83
C GLU A 424 -18.10 16.14 -15.37
N PHE A 425 -19.20 16.20 -16.12
CA PHE A 425 -20.43 15.47 -15.85
C PHE A 425 -20.91 14.72 -17.11
N SER A 426 -21.83 13.78 -16.93
CA SER A 426 -22.49 13.05 -18.01
C SER A 426 -23.89 12.62 -17.61
N LEU A 427 -24.77 12.47 -18.60
CA LEU A 427 -26.14 11.98 -18.42
C LEU A 427 -26.36 10.55 -18.95
N ASP A 428 -25.33 9.96 -19.56
CA ASP A 428 -25.32 8.62 -20.17
C ASP A 428 -24.32 7.66 -19.50
N PHE A 429 -23.78 8.06 -18.34
CA PHE A 429 -22.75 7.34 -17.58
C PHE A 429 -21.35 7.34 -18.21
N SER A 430 -21.10 8.16 -19.24
CA SER A 430 -19.75 8.41 -19.73
C SER A 430 -18.86 8.95 -18.62
N LYS A 431 -17.68 8.34 -18.39
CA LYS A 431 -16.73 8.80 -17.36
C LYS A 431 -15.30 8.49 -17.78
N LYS A 432 -14.34 9.25 -17.23
CA LYS A 432 -12.90 8.96 -17.36
C LYS A 432 -12.45 8.01 -16.25
N GLU A 433 -11.45 7.19 -16.55
CA GLU A 433 -10.77 6.37 -15.56
C GLU A 433 -9.96 7.24 -14.59
N PHE A 434 -9.86 6.76 -13.34
CA PHE A 434 -8.91 7.30 -12.38
C PHE A 434 -7.47 7.00 -12.81
N SER A 435 -6.51 7.77 -12.27
CA SER A 435 -5.10 7.56 -12.56
C SER A 435 -4.67 6.12 -12.28
N LEU A 436 -3.77 5.57 -13.09
CA LEU A 436 -3.30 4.20 -12.92
C LEU A 436 -2.69 3.97 -11.54
N GLY A 437 -1.94 4.96 -11.02
CA GLY A 437 -1.36 4.91 -9.67
C GLY A 437 -2.43 4.76 -8.59
N ALA A 438 -3.45 5.62 -8.58
CA ALA A 438 -4.54 5.55 -7.61
C ALA A 438 -5.30 4.22 -7.69
N ARG A 439 -5.58 3.72 -8.91
CA ARG A 439 -6.25 2.43 -9.11
C ARG A 439 -5.43 1.26 -8.55
N ILE A 440 -4.13 1.21 -8.81
CA ILE A 440 -3.26 0.16 -8.25
C ILE A 440 -3.24 0.23 -6.72
N LEU A 441 -3.02 1.42 -6.17
CA LEU A 441 -2.88 1.63 -4.72
C LEU A 441 -4.16 1.33 -3.93
N LEU A 442 -5.33 1.66 -4.48
CA LEU A 442 -6.61 1.45 -3.79
C LEU A 442 -7.28 0.12 -4.11
N ARG A 443 -7.00 -0.51 -5.26
CA ARG A 443 -7.65 -1.78 -5.66
C ARG A 443 -6.78 -2.99 -5.35
N ALA A 444 -5.47 -2.94 -5.56
CA ALA A 444 -4.61 -4.09 -5.29
C ALA A 444 -4.39 -4.24 -3.78
N TYR A 445 -4.69 -5.42 -3.22
CA TYR A 445 -4.44 -5.69 -1.81
C TYR A 445 -2.94 -5.61 -1.50
N PHE A 446 -2.54 -4.61 -0.71
CA PHE A 446 -1.13 -4.31 -0.42
C PHE A 446 -0.39 -5.55 0.08
N ARG A 447 -0.97 -6.25 1.06
CA ARG A 447 -0.37 -7.44 1.68
C ARG A 447 -0.07 -8.54 0.64
N THR A 448 -1.00 -8.83 -0.26
CA THR A 448 -0.84 -9.86 -1.29
C THR A 448 0.29 -9.49 -2.25
N SER A 449 0.34 -8.23 -2.67
CA SER A 449 1.38 -7.71 -3.56
C SER A 449 2.78 -7.85 -2.94
N VAL A 450 2.95 -7.40 -1.70
CA VAL A 450 4.28 -7.40 -1.04
C VAL A 450 4.71 -8.81 -0.62
N MET A 451 3.78 -9.67 -0.24
CA MET A 451 4.02 -11.09 0.01
C MET A 451 4.55 -11.79 -1.25
N SER A 452 3.94 -11.49 -2.39
CA SER A 452 4.33 -12.08 -3.68
C SER A 452 5.73 -11.67 -4.11
N ILE A 453 6.05 -10.38 -3.97
CA ILE A 453 7.41 -9.85 -4.23
C ILE A 453 8.41 -10.53 -3.30
N PHE A 454 8.10 -10.67 -2.01
CA PHE A 454 8.99 -11.31 -1.05
C PHE A 454 9.31 -12.76 -1.41
N TYR A 455 8.31 -13.61 -1.69
CA TYR A 455 8.55 -15.01 -2.02
C TYR A 455 9.29 -15.18 -3.34
N PHE A 456 9.10 -14.25 -4.28
CA PHE A 456 9.95 -14.18 -5.46
C PHE A 456 11.40 -13.85 -5.10
N THR A 457 11.64 -12.84 -4.25
CA THR A 457 13.00 -12.50 -3.78
C THR A 457 13.66 -13.69 -3.08
N VAL A 458 12.95 -14.41 -2.21
CA VAL A 458 13.43 -15.65 -1.57
C VAL A 458 13.81 -16.69 -2.62
N SER A 459 12.97 -16.90 -3.62
CA SER A 459 13.22 -17.85 -4.71
C SER A 459 14.48 -17.50 -5.51
N VAL A 460 14.66 -16.21 -5.84
CA VAL A 460 15.85 -15.70 -6.55
C VAL A 460 17.11 -15.85 -5.70
N CYS A 461 17.01 -15.72 -4.37
CA CYS A 461 18.16 -15.88 -3.48
C CYS A 461 18.56 -17.35 -3.26
N ALA A 462 17.57 -18.24 -3.05
CA ALA A 462 17.82 -19.62 -2.65
C ALA A 462 17.99 -20.60 -3.83
N LEU A 463 17.14 -20.51 -4.85
CA LEU A 463 17.05 -21.53 -5.90
C LEU A 463 18.28 -21.60 -6.80
N PRO A 464 18.93 -20.50 -7.22
CA PRO A 464 20.13 -20.61 -8.05
C PRO A 464 21.25 -21.40 -7.39
N LEU A 465 21.53 -21.15 -6.11
CA LEU A 465 22.55 -21.88 -5.35
C LEU A 465 22.16 -23.35 -5.16
N LEU A 466 20.88 -23.62 -4.87
CA LEU A 466 20.36 -24.98 -4.73
C LEU A 466 20.44 -25.77 -6.04
N ILE A 467 19.99 -25.19 -7.16
CA ILE A 467 20.01 -25.80 -8.49
C ILE A 467 21.45 -26.11 -8.91
N LEU A 468 22.37 -25.16 -8.79
CA LEU A 468 23.78 -25.37 -9.16
C LEU A 468 24.42 -26.49 -8.33
N ARG A 469 24.05 -26.61 -7.05
CA ARG A 469 24.51 -27.69 -6.18
C ARG A 469 23.94 -29.05 -6.60
N LEU A 470 22.65 -29.12 -6.95
CA LEU A 470 22.02 -30.35 -7.44
C LEU A 470 22.59 -30.79 -8.78
N VAL A 471 22.86 -29.84 -9.69
CA VAL A 471 23.56 -30.11 -10.95
C VAL A 471 24.94 -30.70 -10.67
N SER A 472 25.71 -30.13 -9.75
CA SER A 472 27.03 -30.67 -9.37
C SER A 472 26.96 -32.11 -8.84
N TYR A 473 25.91 -32.45 -8.10
CA TYR A 473 25.70 -33.80 -7.56
C TYR A 473 25.30 -34.82 -8.65
N LYS A 474 24.42 -34.44 -9.59
CA LYS A 474 23.94 -35.34 -10.65
C LYS A 474 24.91 -35.47 -11.82
N SER A 475 25.69 -34.44 -12.10
CA SER A 475 26.64 -34.38 -13.23
C SER A 475 27.92 -35.19 -13.01
N HIS A 476 27.99 -36.03 -11.96
CA HIS A 476 29.14 -36.87 -11.64
C HIS A 476 29.52 -37.89 -12.73
N GLU A 477 28.66 -38.16 -13.72
CA GLU A 477 28.95 -39.16 -14.75
C GLU A 477 29.27 -38.61 -16.16
N HIS A 478 28.84 -37.40 -16.60
CA HIS A 478 28.97 -37.02 -18.03
C HIS A 478 29.08 -35.51 -18.42
N ASP A 479 29.30 -34.54 -17.52
CA ASP A 479 29.02 -33.10 -17.82
C ASP A 479 30.26 -32.15 -17.95
N THR A 480 31.43 -32.65 -18.38
CA THR A 480 32.66 -31.84 -18.54
C THR A 480 32.53 -30.71 -19.58
N GLY A 481 31.71 -30.91 -20.63
CA GLY A 481 31.56 -29.97 -21.74
C GLY A 481 30.77 -28.70 -21.40
N LEU A 482 29.83 -28.78 -20.46
CA LEU A 482 28.91 -27.68 -20.16
C LEU A 482 29.59 -26.51 -19.43
N LYS A 483 30.50 -26.81 -18.48
CA LYS A 483 31.20 -25.80 -17.69
C LYS A 483 32.04 -24.85 -18.54
N ARG A 484 32.51 -25.32 -19.70
CA ARG A 484 33.27 -24.50 -20.67
C ARG A 484 32.42 -23.37 -21.27
N HIS A 485 31.12 -23.58 -21.45
CA HIS A 485 30.26 -22.66 -22.21
C HIS A 485 29.95 -21.35 -21.47
N TYR A 486 30.02 -21.36 -20.14
CA TYR A 486 29.80 -20.18 -19.31
C TYR A 486 31.03 -19.84 -18.45
N LYS A 487 32.20 -20.40 -18.77
CA LYS A 487 33.45 -20.07 -18.09
C LYS A 487 33.71 -18.56 -18.18
N GLY A 488 34.11 -17.95 -17.06
CA GLY A 488 34.33 -16.50 -16.97
C GLY A 488 33.09 -15.66 -16.64
N THR A 489 31.88 -16.21 -16.77
CA THR A 489 30.63 -15.53 -16.40
C THR A 489 30.43 -15.47 -14.88
N PHE A 490 29.46 -14.66 -14.42
CA PHE A 490 29.01 -14.69 -13.02
C PHE A 490 28.47 -16.07 -12.61
N LEU A 491 27.72 -16.74 -13.50
CA LEU A 491 27.15 -18.07 -13.24
C LEU A 491 28.23 -19.11 -12.92
N TYR A 492 29.38 -19.06 -13.61
CA TYR A 492 30.52 -19.94 -13.32
C TYR A 492 31.09 -19.69 -11.92
N LYS A 493 31.21 -18.43 -11.53
CA LYS A 493 31.71 -18.06 -10.20
C LYS A 493 30.72 -18.49 -9.11
N LEU A 494 29.43 -18.32 -9.36
CA LEU A 494 28.38 -18.75 -8.44
C LEU A 494 28.35 -20.27 -8.29
N HIS A 495 28.62 -21.01 -9.37
CA HIS A 495 28.73 -22.47 -9.36
C HIS A 495 29.95 -22.97 -8.58
N LEU A 496 31.08 -22.25 -8.63
CA LEU A 496 32.22 -22.53 -7.74
C LEU A 496 31.80 -22.40 -6.26
N LEU A 497 31.11 -21.31 -5.91
CA LEU A 497 30.64 -21.09 -4.54
C LEU A 497 29.61 -22.14 -4.09
N SER A 498 28.68 -22.54 -4.97
CA SER A 498 27.62 -23.51 -4.64
C SER A 498 28.15 -24.90 -4.27
N ASN A 499 29.37 -25.23 -4.73
CA ASN A 499 30.06 -26.49 -4.43
C ASN A 499 30.73 -26.52 -3.06
N ILE A 500 31.03 -25.36 -2.47
CA ILE A 500 31.67 -25.28 -1.15
C ILE A 500 30.56 -25.32 -0.08
N LYS A 501 30.37 -26.47 0.57
CA LYS A 501 29.24 -26.69 1.50
C LYS A 501 29.18 -25.68 2.63
N GLN A 502 30.34 -25.33 3.20
CA GLN A 502 30.47 -24.41 4.32
C GLN A 502 30.09 -22.96 3.97
N LEU A 503 30.02 -22.61 2.68
CA LEU A 503 29.59 -21.29 2.20
C LEU A 503 28.17 -21.33 1.66
N SER A 504 27.89 -22.29 0.77
CA SER A 504 26.60 -22.40 0.07
C SER A 504 25.42 -22.75 0.98
N VAL A 505 25.61 -23.62 1.99
CA VAL A 505 24.49 -24.03 2.86
C VAL A 505 23.99 -22.87 3.71
N PRO A 506 24.83 -22.11 4.44
CA PRO A 506 24.36 -20.92 5.16
C PRO A 506 23.66 -19.91 4.24
N LEU A 507 24.20 -19.66 3.04
CA LEU A 507 23.61 -18.70 2.09
C LEU A 507 22.26 -19.16 1.52
N ILE A 508 21.99 -20.46 1.43
CA ILE A 508 20.67 -20.99 1.06
C ILE A 508 19.70 -20.92 2.26
N ILE A 509 20.18 -21.23 3.47
CA ILE A 509 19.34 -21.29 4.68
C ILE A 509 18.83 -19.90 5.07
N ILE A 510 19.64 -18.84 4.94
CA ILE A 510 19.23 -17.47 5.33
C ILE A 510 17.89 -17.05 4.70
N PRO A 511 17.70 -17.03 3.37
CA PRO A 511 16.42 -16.63 2.77
C PRO A 511 15.26 -17.57 3.13
N ILE A 512 15.52 -18.87 3.33
CA ILE A 512 14.51 -19.83 3.79
C ILE A 512 14.09 -19.51 5.24
N TRP A 513 15.06 -19.25 6.13
CA TRP A 513 14.77 -18.85 7.50
C TRP A 513 14.01 -17.53 7.55
N VAL A 514 14.36 -16.55 6.73
CA VAL A 514 13.57 -15.29 6.66
C VAL A 514 12.10 -15.55 6.27
N ALA A 515 11.84 -16.59 5.47
CA ALA A 515 10.49 -17.00 5.09
C ALA A 515 9.75 -17.88 6.12
N VAL A 516 10.44 -18.46 7.13
CA VAL A 516 9.89 -19.42 8.12
C VAL A 516 10.01 -18.95 9.57
N GLY A 517 10.99 -18.12 9.87
CA GLY A 517 11.18 -17.34 11.09
C GLY A 517 11.43 -18.15 12.37
N PRO A 518 11.40 -17.47 13.54
CA PRO A 518 11.11 -16.04 13.72
C PRO A 518 12.20 -15.12 13.14
N LEU A 519 11.81 -13.90 12.77
CA LEU A 519 12.75 -12.83 12.39
C LEU A 519 13.46 -12.27 13.64
N PHE A 520 12.69 -12.06 14.72
CA PHE A 520 13.15 -11.67 16.04
C PHE A 520 12.05 -11.89 17.09
N ILE A 521 12.41 -11.78 18.37
CA ILE A 521 11.51 -11.85 19.54
C ILE A 521 11.70 -10.58 20.38
N GLY A 522 10.63 -9.96 20.86
CA GLY A 522 10.76 -8.77 21.71
C GLY A 522 9.45 -8.15 22.14
N TYR A 523 9.53 -7.01 22.82
CA TYR A 523 8.37 -6.24 23.31
C TYR A 523 7.72 -5.46 22.16
N LEU A 524 6.91 -6.17 21.37
CA LEU A 524 6.17 -5.62 20.24
C LEU A 524 5.10 -4.62 20.69
N VAL A 525 4.62 -4.81 21.92
CA VAL A 525 3.98 -3.82 22.79
C VAL A 525 4.71 -3.89 24.15
N ASP A 526 4.72 -2.79 24.91
CA ASP A 526 5.50 -2.68 26.16
C ASP A 526 5.06 -3.72 27.21
N GLU A 527 3.81 -4.15 27.16
CA GLU A 527 3.17 -5.06 28.11
C GLU A 527 3.39 -6.55 27.78
N ALA A 528 3.79 -6.91 26.55
CA ALA A 528 3.85 -8.30 26.12
C ALA A 528 5.03 -8.62 25.17
N LEU A 529 5.70 -9.73 25.47
CA LEU A 529 6.70 -10.32 24.58
C LEU A 529 6.00 -11.03 23.42
N GLY A 530 6.49 -10.81 22.21
CA GLY A 530 5.98 -11.46 21.00
C GLY A 530 7.10 -11.91 20.06
N ALA A 531 6.74 -12.79 19.13
CA ALA A 531 7.59 -13.24 18.05
C ALA A 531 7.13 -12.60 16.74
N CYS A 532 8.06 -11.98 16.02
CA CYS A 532 7.80 -11.37 14.72
C CYS A 532 8.23 -12.33 13.61
N PHE A 533 7.31 -12.57 12.69
CA PHE A 533 7.49 -13.40 11.50
C PHE A 533 7.23 -12.59 10.24
N VAL A 534 7.56 -13.13 9.06
CA VAL A 534 7.26 -12.39 7.82
C VAL A 534 5.76 -12.32 7.52
N TRP A 535 4.98 -13.32 7.95
CA TRP A 535 3.54 -13.44 7.72
C TRP A 535 2.66 -12.78 8.80
N GLY A 536 3.25 -12.38 9.93
CA GLY A 536 2.52 -11.77 11.03
C GLY A 536 3.33 -11.70 12.33
N VAL A 537 2.66 -11.19 13.36
CA VAL A 537 3.19 -11.08 14.72
C VAL A 537 2.34 -11.94 15.65
N LEU A 538 2.99 -12.78 16.46
CA LEU A 538 2.34 -13.50 17.54
C LEU A 538 2.71 -12.85 18.87
N THR A 539 1.75 -12.29 19.58
CA THR A 539 1.93 -11.68 20.89
C THR A 539 0.72 -11.95 21.77
N ASP A 540 0.95 -12.36 23.02
CA ASP A 540 -0.09 -12.65 24.00
C ASP A 540 -1.27 -13.50 23.46
N GLY A 541 -0.94 -14.64 22.84
CA GLY A 541 -1.94 -15.55 22.24
C GLY A 541 -2.68 -15.01 21.01
N THR A 542 -2.40 -13.77 20.59
CA THR A 542 -3.05 -13.11 19.45
C THR A 542 -2.12 -13.08 18.25
N PHE A 543 -2.63 -13.53 17.09
CA PHE A 543 -1.93 -13.40 15.81
C PHE A 543 -2.40 -12.17 15.05
N ILE A 544 -1.48 -11.25 14.78
CA ILE A 544 -1.71 -10.00 14.05
C ILE A 544 -1.14 -10.17 12.64
N TYR A 545 -2.01 -10.06 11.64
CA TYR A 545 -1.60 -10.05 10.25
C TYR A 545 -0.85 -8.76 9.93
N THR A 546 0.37 -8.91 9.42
CA THR A 546 1.18 -7.79 8.95
C THR A 546 1.46 -7.96 7.45
N GLY A 547 1.58 -6.84 6.74
CA GLY A 547 2.05 -6.80 5.35
C GLY A 547 3.46 -6.24 5.22
N ILE A 548 3.77 -5.21 6.02
CA ILE A 548 5.06 -4.51 5.93
C ILE A 548 6.26 -5.38 6.33
N THR A 549 6.04 -6.44 7.12
CA THR A 549 7.07 -7.42 7.48
C THR A 549 7.70 -8.05 6.25
N PHE A 550 6.91 -8.34 5.21
CA PHE A 550 7.41 -8.80 3.90
C PHE A 550 8.32 -7.78 3.24
N ASN A 551 7.99 -6.48 3.31
CA ASN A 551 8.85 -5.42 2.78
C ASN A 551 10.16 -5.34 3.57
N VAL A 552 10.11 -5.28 4.90
CA VAL A 552 11.31 -5.21 5.75
C VAL A 552 12.25 -6.39 5.48
N ALA A 553 11.69 -7.60 5.39
CA ALA A 553 12.44 -8.80 5.05
C ALA A 553 13.00 -8.77 3.62
N SER A 554 12.24 -8.26 2.64
CA SER A 554 12.71 -8.10 1.25
C SER A 554 13.86 -7.10 1.17
N LEU A 555 13.79 -5.98 1.90
CA LEU A 555 14.86 -4.99 1.98
C LEU A 555 16.15 -5.61 2.54
N PHE A 556 16.06 -6.42 3.59
CA PHE A 556 17.21 -7.18 4.08
C PHE A 556 17.80 -8.11 3.00
N LEU A 557 16.95 -8.86 2.29
CA LEU A 557 17.44 -9.74 1.23
C LEU A 557 18.11 -8.97 0.08
N LEU A 558 17.52 -7.87 -0.36
CA LEU A 558 18.02 -7.07 -1.49
C LEU A 558 19.26 -6.25 -1.16
N PHE A 559 19.32 -5.63 0.03
CA PHE A 559 20.40 -4.70 0.40
C PHE A 559 21.50 -5.32 1.24
N VAL A 560 21.28 -6.51 1.81
CA VAL A 560 22.29 -7.22 2.59
C VAL A 560 22.63 -8.57 1.95
N HIS A 561 21.64 -9.47 1.84
CA HIS A 561 21.93 -10.84 1.42
C HIS A 561 22.45 -10.95 -0.02
N VAL A 562 21.80 -10.30 -0.98
CA VAL A 562 22.22 -10.34 -2.40
C VAL A 562 23.63 -9.75 -2.59
N PRO A 563 23.96 -8.55 -2.05
CA PRO A 563 25.31 -8.02 -2.07
C PRO A 563 26.35 -8.97 -1.44
N GLU A 564 26.05 -9.57 -0.30
CA GLU A 564 26.95 -10.52 0.37
C GLU A 564 27.23 -11.76 -0.50
N VAL A 565 26.18 -12.36 -1.08
CA VAL A 565 26.33 -13.50 -2.01
C VAL A 565 27.20 -13.13 -3.21
N ILE A 566 27.02 -11.94 -3.78
CA ILE A 566 27.83 -11.44 -4.90
C ILE A 566 29.30 -11.29 -4.45
N LEU A 567 29.56 -10.60 -3.34
CA LEU A 567 30.93 -10.37 -2.84
C LEU A 567 31.65 -11.69 -2.55
N LEU A 568 30.99 -12.63 -1.85
CA LEU A 568 31.51 -13.96 -1.57
C LEU A 568 31.77 -14.75 -2.86
N THR A 569 30.87 -14.67 -3.84
CA THR A 569 31.03 -15.32 -5.15
C THR A 569 32.32 -14.86 -5.85
N TYR A 570 32.57 -13.56 -5.88
CA TYR A 570 33.79 -13.01 -6.47
C TYR A 570 35.04 -13.35 -5.65
N GLN A 571 34.94 -13.39 -4.32
CA GLN A 571 36.06 -13.77 -3.46
C GLN A 571 36.45 -15.24 -3.63
N VAL A 572 35.47 -16.15 -3.71
CA VAL A 572 35.69 -17.58 -4.01
C VAL A 572 36.39 -17.74 -5.37
N SER A 573 35.90 -17.04 -6.40
CA SER A 573 36.51 -17.09 -7.74
C SER A 573 37.96 -16.58 -7.73
N SER A 574 38.25 -15.54 -6.95
CA SER A 574 39.60 -15.01 -6.79
C SER A 574 40.52 -15.99 -6.07
N SER A 575 40.00 -16.67 -5.04
CA SER A 575 40.74 -17.70 -4.30
C SER A 575 41.01 -18.91 -5.18
N TYR A 576 40.05 -19.32 -6.00
CA TYR A 576 40.21 -20.40 -6.98
C TYR A 576 41.38 -20.12 -7.94
N LYS A 577 41.41 -18.95 -8.58
CA LYS A 577 42.50 -18.53 -9.48
C LYS A 577 43.85 -18.40 -8.77
N SER A 578 43.84 -17.88 -7.53
CA SER A 578 45.06 -17.71 -6.75
C SER A 578 45.64 -19.06 -6.33
N LEU A 579 44.80 -20.04 -5.97
CA LEU A 579 45.22 -21.39 -5.63
C LEU A 579 45.77 -22.16 -6.84
N SER A 580 45.24 -21.92 -8.05
CA SER A 580 45.78 -22.51 -9.27
C SER A 580 47.15 -21.92 -9.65
N LEU A 581 47.38 -20.63 -9.40
CA LEU A 581 48.62 -19.93 -9.80
C LEU A 581 49.72 -19.98 -8.72
N ALA A 582 49.37 -19.75 -7.47
CA ALA A 582 50.31 -19.50 -6.37
C ALA A 582 50.16 -20.49 -5.19
N ASN A 583 49.28 -21.49 -5.32
CA ASN A 583 48.96 -22.48 -4.28
C ASN A 583 48.57 -21.86 -2.92
N LYS A 584 48.07 -20.62 -2.94
CA LYS A 584 47.56 -19.87 -1.78
C LYS A 584 46.25 -19.17 -2.14
N PRO A 585 45.28 -19.07 -1.21
CA PRO A 585 44.02 -18.35 -1.47
C PRO A 585 44.26 -16.85 -1.64
N SER A 586 43.28 -16.14 -2.20
CA SER A 586 43.39 -14.70 -2.42
C SER A 586 43.36 -13.94 -1.10
N SER A 587 44.09 -12.82 -1.03
CA SER A 587 44.13 -11.95 0.16
C SER A 587 42.74 -11.58 0.67
N ILE A 588 42.62 -11.53 2.00
CA ILE A 588 41.44 -11.05 2.72
C ILE A 588 41.31 -9.53 2.65
N LEU A 589 42.44 -8.81 2.53
CA LEU A 589 42.53 -7.35 2.45
C LEU A 589 42.42 -6.93 0.98
N SER A 590 41.20 -6.84 0.49
CA SER A 590 40.88 -6.35 -0.87
C SER A 590 39.76 -5.32 -0.81
N VAL A 591 39.51 -4.61 -1.91
CA VAL A 591 38.36 -3.69 -2.04
C VAL A 591 37.03 -4.37 -1.66
N ARG A 592 36.92 -5.69 -1.86
CA ARG A 592 35.72 -6.45 -1.49
C ARG A 592 35.50 -6.53 0.02
N MET A 593 36.56 -6.49 0.83
CA MET A 593 36.44 -6.41 2.29
C MET A 593 35.83 -5.07 2.71
N ILE A 594 36.25 -3.98 2.07
CA ILE A 594 35.66 -2.65 2.33
C ILE A 594 34.17 -2.66 2.01
N LEU A 595 33.77 -3.29 0.90
CA LEU A 595 32.36 -3.45 0.53
C LEU A 595 31.59 -4.35 1.50
N HIS A 596 32.17 -5.46 1.95
CA HIS A 596 31.57 -6.34 2.98
C HIS A 596 31.35 -5.59 4.30
N ILE A 597 32.33 -4.79 4.74
CA ILE A 597 32.19 -3.92 5.91
C ILE A 597 31.09 -2.89 5.68
N ALA A 598 31.02 -2.25 4.50
CA ALA A 598 29.95 -1.30 4.19
C ALA A 598 28.55 -1.93 4.25
N VAL A 599 28.39 -3.14 3.72
CA VAL A 599 27.12 -3.90 3.81
C VAL A 599 26.79 -4.26 5.27
N THR A 600 27.79 -4.65 6.06
CA THR A 600 27.64 -4.90 7.50
C THR A 600 27.19 -3.64 8.24
N MET A 601 27.72 -2.46 7.88
CA MET A 601 27.29 -1.19 8.46
C MET A 601 25.84 -0.84 8.11
N ILE A 602 25.40 -1.12 6.87
CA ILE A 602 23.98 -0.98 6.47
C ILE A 602 23.11 -1.90 7.32
N GLN A 603 23.52 -3.16 7.51
CA GLN A 603 22.80 -4.14 8.32
C GLN A 603 22.70 -3.72 9.79
N LEU A 604 23.78 -3.19 10.38
CA LEU A 604 23.79 -2.64 11.74
C LEU A 604 22.91 -1.39 11.86
N TRP A 605 22.92 -0.52 10.86
CA TRP A 605 22.02 0.64 10.81
C TRP A 605 20.56 0.19 10.82
N MET A 606 20.17 -0.77 9.97
CA MET A 606 18.83 -1.38 10.00
C MET A 606 18.51 -2.00 11.38
N GLY A 607 19.48 -2.67 11.99
CA GLY A 607 19.39 -3.19 13.35
C GLY A 607 19.17 -2.11 14.42
N SER A 608 19.80 -0.94 14.28
CA SER A 608 19.58 0.19 15.18
C SER A 608 18.16 0.79 15.06
N LEU A 609 17.55 0.71 13.88
CA LEU A 609 16.14 1.10 13.71
C LEU A 609 15.22 0.12 14.46
N LEU A 610 15.50 -1.19 14.37
CA LEU A 610 14.77 -2.20 15.14
C LEU A 610 14.95 -1.98 16.66
N TYR A 611 16.17 -1.69 17.09
CA TYR A 611 16.46 -1.34 18.49
C TYR A 611 15.68 -0.10 18.94
N SER A 612 15.64 0.95 18.12
CA SER A 612 14.91 2.17 18.44
C SER A 612 13.40 1.95 18.56
N ALA A 613 12.83 1.00 17.81
CA ALA A 613 11.40 0.70 17.81
C ALA A 613 11.00 -0.26 18.93
N TYR A 614 11.80 -1.31 19.17
CA TYR A 614 11.41 -2.47 19.99
C TYR A 614 12.45 -2.88 21.05
N GLY A 615 13.48 -2.06 21.27
CA GLY A 615 14.46 -2.24 22.34
C GLY A 615 15.50 -3.35 22.11
N GLY A 616 16.32 -3.58 23.14
CA GLY A 616 17.49 -4.46 23.09
C GLY A 616 17.18 -5.94 22.80
N ILE A 617 16.12 -6.49 23.39
CA ILE A 617 15.76 -7.91 23.19
C ILE A 617 15.48 -8.21 21.72
N SER A 618 14.78 -7.31 21.04
CA SER A 618 14.46 -7.42 19.61
C SER A 618 15.72 -7.42 18.74
N PHE A 619 16.70 -6.58 19.08
CA PHE A 619 17.99 -6.57 18.39
C PHE A 619 18.82 -7.83 18.66
N LEU A 620 18.94 -8.25 19.92
CA LEU A 620 19.73 -9.42 20.34
C LEU A 620 19.21 -10.74 19.76
N THR A 621 17.89 -10.87 19.62
CA THR A 621 17.25 -12.05 19.05
C THR A 621 17.07 -11.95 17.53
N SER A 622 17.45 -10.83 16.91
CA SER A 622 17.25 -10.63 15.47
C SER A 622 18.13 -11.54 14.65
N PHE A 623 17.50 -12.50 13.97
CA PHE A 623 18.19 -13.35 13.02
C PHE A 623 18.79 -12.52 11.88
N THR A 624 18.01 -11.58 11.35
CA THR A 624 18.39 -10.76 10.19
C THR A 624 19.46 -9.73 10.52
N TYR A 625 19.40 -9.04 11.67
CA TYR A 625 20.26 -7.87 11.90
C TYR A 625 21.43 -8.10 12.84
N LEU A 626 21.44 -9.20 13.61
CA LEU A 626 22.57 -9.56 14.45
C LEU A 626 23.20 -10.89 14.02
N TRP A 627 22.42 -11.98 14.03
CA TRP A 627 22.99 -13.31 13.80
C TRP A 627 23.53 -13.54 12.39
N CYS A 628 22.88 -12.97 11.37
CA CYS A 628 23.40 -13.01 10.00
C CYS A 628 24.78 -12.34 9.85
N ILE A 629 25.13 -11.33 10.67
CA ILE A 629 26.47 -10.69 10.63
C ILE A 629 27.54 -11.74 10.93
N PHE A 630 27.34 -12.54 11.99
CA PHE A 630 28.28 -13.60 12.34
C PHE A 630 28.37 -14.69 11.27
N ILE A 631 27.25 -15.02 10.62
CA ILE A 631 27.23 -15.98 9.52
C ILE A 631 28.02 -15.44 8.31
N TYR A 632 27.81 -14.19 7.91
CA TYR A 632 28.56 -13.58 6.81
C TYR A 632 30.04 -13.43 7.15
N ALA A 633 30.38 -13.01 8.37
CA ALA A 633 31.76 -12.94 8.84
C ALA A 633 32.44 -14.31 8.82
N PHE A 634 31.73 -15.37 9.23
CA PHE A 634 32.21 -16.75 9.12
C PHE A 634 32.44 -17.16 7.65
N CYS A 635 31.46 -16.91 6.76
CA CYS A 635 31.61 -17.18 5.34
C CYS A 635 32.81 -16.45 4.74
N TRP A 636 33.00 -15.18 5.10
CA TRP A 636 34.12 -14.38 4.67
C TRP A 636 35.46 -14.94 5.17
N TYR A 637 35.54 -15.28 6.45
CA TYR A 637 36.70 -15.95 7.03
C TYR A 637 37.01 -17.26 6.32
N ARG A 638 35.98 -18.08 6.04
CA ARG A 638 36.13 -19.36 5.33
C ARG A 638 36.70 -19.21 3.93
N CYS A 639 36.38 -18.12 3.20
CA CYS A 639 37.00 -17.83 1.91
C CYS A 639 38.55 -17.71 1.99
N THR A 640 39.11 -17.33 3.13
CA THR A 640 40.57 -17.21 3.34
C THR A 640 41.27 -18.53 3.66
N LYS A 641 40.48 -19.56 3.95
CA LYS A 641 40.96 -20.88 4.36
C LYS A 641 40.58 -21.95 3.34
N LEU A 642 40.27 -21.53 2.12
CA LEU A 642 40.00 -22.43 1.00
C LEU A 642 41.30 -23.08 0.52
N SER A 643 41.16 -24.33 0.10
CA SER A 643 42.22 -25.21 -0.37
C SER A 643 41.80 -25.86 -1.69
N LYS A 644 42.73 -26.50 -2.40
CA LYS A 644 42.42 -27.23 -3.64
C LYS A 644 41.36 -28.33 -3.42
N SER A 645 41.35 -29.00 -2.27
CA SER A 645 40.34 -30.03 -1.97
C SER A 645 38.93 -29.49 -1.88
N ASP A 646 38.74 -28.22 -1.51
CA ASP A 646 37.40 -27.59 -1.46
C ASP A 646 36.80 -27.42 -2.87
N PHE A 647 37.63 -27.39 -3.91
CA PHE A 647 37.21 -27.30 -5.31
C PHE A 647 37.18 -28.67 -6.00
N ALA A 648 37.62 -29.75 -5.34
CA ALA A 648 37.72 -31.07 -5.94
C ALA A 648 36.36 -31.60 -6.45
N SER A 649 35.24 -31.28 -5.79
CA SER A 649 33.91 -31.67 -6.30
C SER A 649 33.55 -30.97 -7.61
N PHE A 650 34.02 -29.73 -7.78
CA PHE A 650 33.85 -28.95 -8.98
C PHE A 650 34.83 -29.39 -10.10
N GLU A 651 36.06 -29.76 -9.76
CA GLU A 651 37.10 -30.16 -10.71
C GLU A 651 37.06 -31.64 -11.13
N ARG A 652 36.55 -32.55 -10.29
CA ARG A 652 36.33 -33.98 -10.67
C ARG A 652 35.41 -34.13 -11.88
N THR A 653 34.64 -33.10 -12.20
CA THR A 653 33.81 -33.02 -13.41
C THR A 653 34.57 -32.48 -14.63
N GLU A 654 35.87 -32.18 -14.57
CA GLU A 654 36.71 -31.73 -15.71
C GLU A 654 37.78 -32.77 -16.11
N ASN A 655 38.33 -33.54 -15.16
CA ASN A 655 39.51 -34.40 -15.41
C ASN A 655 39.23 -35.77 -16.05
N SER A 656 37.98 -36.20 -16.24
CA SER A 656 37.66 -37.50 -16.85
C SER A 656 37.81 -37.52 -18.38
N SER A 657 38.14 -36.39 -19.02
CA SER A 657 38.37 -36.32 -20.48
C SER A 657 39.83 -36.23 -20.93
N GLU A 658 40.81 -36.22 -20.01
CA GLU A 658 42.24 -36.04 -20.35
C GLU A 658 43.10 -37.31 -20.18
N GLN A 659 42.53 -38.45 -19.80
CA GLN A 659 43.24 -39.72 -19.71
C GLN A 659 42.64 -40.79 -20.62
N GLN A 660 42.91 -40.69 -21.92
CA GLN A 660 43.10 -41.89 -22.74
C GLN A 660 44.61 -42.07 -22.95
N PRO A 661 45.23 -43.14 -22.44
CA PRO A 661 46.64 -43.40 -22.70
C PRO A 661 46.83 -43.85 -24.14
N LEU A 662 47.63 -43.10 -24.89
CA LEU A 662 48.39 -43.61 -26.04
C LEU A 662 49.29 -44.73 -25.52
N THR A 663 48.89 -46.00 -25.69
CA THR A 663 49.79 -47.16 -25.92
C THR A 663 49.02 -48.49 -25.85
N SER A 664 48.73 -49.06 -27.03
CA SER A 664 48.75 -50.52 -27.21
C SER A 664 49.44 -50.84 -28.53
N GLN A 665 50.74 -51.08 -28.40
CA GLN A 665 51.63 -51.94 -29.17
C GLN A 665 51.19 -52.46 -30.56
N ARG A 666 52.03 -52.11 -31.54
CA ARG A 666 52.54 -53.00 -32.60
C ARG A 666 52.83 -54.40 -32.06
N ALA A 667 52.24 -55.42 -32.68
CA ALA A 667 52.89 -56.69 -33.03
C ALA A 667 51.93 -57.60 -33.81
N ARG A 668 52.07 -57.63 -35.14
CA ARG A 668 52.25 -58.86 -35.95
C ARG A 668 52.23 -58.51 -37.44
N ASP A 669 53.41 -58.68 -38.03
CA ASP A 669 53.63 -58.88 -39.46
C ASP A 669 52.95 -60.17 -39.97
N ASP A 670 52.90 -60.28 -41.30
CA ASP A 670 52.58 -61.44 -42.14
C ASP A 670 51.11 -61.73 -42.50
N LYS A 671 50.66 -61.23 -43.67
CA LYS A 671 50.41 -62.04 -44.90
C LYS A 671 49.49 -61.37 -45.95
N SER A 672 49.98 -61.48 -47.19
CA SER A 672 49.31 -61.51 -48.51
C SER A 672 48.67 -60.24 -49.10
N SER A 673 49.48 -59.57 -49.91
CA SER A 673 49.07 -58.95 -51.18
C SER A 673 48.72 -60.02 -52.22
N ALA A 674 47.52 -59.94 -52.79
CA ALA A 674 47.21 -60.45 -54.12
C ALA A 674 46.02 -59.64 -54.67
N SER A 675 46.30 -58.70 -55.56
CA SER A 675 45.33 -58.18 -56.53
C SER A 675 46.05 -58.00 -57.86
N ASP A 676 45.52 -58.69 -58.85
CA ASP A 676 46.08 -58.92 -60.17
C ASP A 676 46.42 -57.66 -60.96
N GLN A 677 47.51 -57.78 -61.72
CA GLN A 677 47.81 -56.99 -62.90
C GLN A 677 47.13 -57.60 -64.12
N SER A 678 46.48 -56.77 -64.93
CA SER A 678 46.56 -56.77 -66.41
C SER A 678 45.82 -55.48 -66.84
N THR A 679 46.23 -54.65 -67.80
CA THR A 679 47.08 -54.77 -69.00
C THR A 679 47.11 -53.38 -69.65
N CYS A 680 48.29 -52.85 -69.98
CA CYS A 680 48.73 -52.34 -71.29
C CYS A 680 49.95 -51.42 -71.14
#